data_AF-A0A3A5VBS9-F1
#
_entry.id   AF-A0A3A5VBS9-F1
#
_cell.length_a   1.000
_cell.length_b   1.000
_cell.length_c   1.000
_cell.angle_alpha   90.00
_cell.angle_beta   90.00
_cell.angle_gamma   90.00
#
_symmetry.space_group_name_H-M   'P 1'
#
loop_
_entity.id
_entity.type
_entity.pdbx_description
1 polymer ?
#
loop_
_entity_poly.entity_id
_entity_poly.type
_entity_poly.pdbx_seq_one_letter_code
_entity_poly.pdbx_strand_id
1 'polypeptide(L)'
;MVFIGFQCVNGDAVAFKRLNVAEMLFSGLFHIGRAATEKLGQCFGVRIRNATHESTALLVQPHGGHGSPVNGSVLILLHFPVLCFRRMEKQEQKGRETADFNNTKQLGPIMGQRRLQAITLMTIMLLAPLAGCFGESESQALDESALVVLEVEALQGGMWQTITLEAKEDVAVYIPYFVQDPGSMRAQNGTVLDITSGEQQSVNILFPPRNSEVVFFLGDAGRTNWPIRSADESWVAWLGNRTGGSSVQATPNQDEGGLWPWLVPGNDTGGDVIPLLMETVRPERDDLTEDEGIGASDGWVNGRDVFEWVELITDDTPCATCGPDGAVGYLDRWIGNANPSYEHAITYFEGVMQGYDLDVQVHRFQSNTAWAVNICGYKTGTVYPDEWLVFGAHFDIAPPVAPTPGPDIPGYGTRHGAYDNAAGSSMVLSTASVLAEFDARRTMVFCLWSSEEEGLWGSRSFANDLPDGVTVSNYLNLDMAGINYPGDYALSVYLGPDGSEEAIDQTGMFHLAEWIGADAFDLSYQMERGRTEWLAAGETPLWQNQYEDVVAIYESPTARSDHQSFQDIGVATLGWNGVVDGYPCYHRNCDQLSTMEEYMVTDDATGEANLVHSWDIVTWWAVYAFLHMDQTPVPNEL
;
A
#
# COMPACT_ATOMS: atom_id res chain seq x y z
N MET A 1 -21.58 -9.76 -5.64
CA MET A 1 -22.11 -11.12 -5.89
C MET A 1 -23.40 -11.29 -5.09
N VAL A 2 -24.52 -11.68 -5.70
CA VAL A 2 -25.72 -12.14 -4.96
C VAL A 2 -25.65 -13.65 -4.90
N PHE A 3 -25.55 -14.21 -3.70
CA PHE A 3 -25.59 -15.65 -3.47
C PHE A 3 -27.00 -16.20 -3.74
N ILE A 4 -27.07 -17.23 -4.57
CA ILE A 4 -28.21 -18.15 -4.59
C ILE A 4 -27.61 -19.56 -4.48
N GLY A 5 -27.69 -20.12 -3.28
CA GLY A 5 -27.32 -21.51 -3.02
C GLY A 5 -28.37 -22.47 -3.56
N PHE A 6 -27.91 -23.57 -4.15
CA PHE A 6 -28.74 -24.75 -4.40
C PHE A 6 -28.07 -25.98 -3.79
N GLN A 7 -28.81 -26.60 -2.88
CA GLN A 7 -28.47 -27.83 -2.18
C GLN A 7 -28.85 -29.02 -3.08
N CYS A 8 -27.90 -29.88 -3.42
CA CYS A 8 -28.17 -31.16 -4.09
C CYS A 8 -28.12 -32.31 -3.10
N VAL A 9 -29.22 -33.07 -3.08
CA VAL A 9 -29.42 -34.29 -2.29
C VAL A 9 -29.05 -35.50 -3.16
N ASN A 10 -28.39 -36.47 -2.51
CA ASN A 10 -27.98 -37.81 -2.96
C ASN A 10 -26.66 -37.92 -3.72
N GLY A 11 -25.73 -38.64 -3.08
CA GLY A 11 -24.42 -38.98 -3.59
C GLY A 11 -24.45 -40.00 -4.71
N ASP A 12 -23.50 -39.84 -5.62
CA ASP A 12 -22.60 -40.87 -6.10
C ASP A 12 -21.47 -40.16 -6.85
N ALA A 13 -20.22 -40.45 -6.48
CA ALA A 13 -19.04 -39.89 -7.10
C ALA A 13 -18.82 -40.48 -8.49
N VAL A 14 -18.70 -39.62 -9.51
CA VAL A 14 -18.16 -40.00 -10.83
C VAL A 14 -17.16 -38.94 -11.27
N ALA A 15 -15.90 -39.36 -11.35
CA ALA A 15 -14.78 -38.55 -11.81
C ALA A 15 -14.96 -38.12 -13.28
N PHE A 16 -14.85 -36.82 -13.53
CA PHE A 16 -14.66 -36.28 -14.89
C PHE A 16 -13.30 -35.59 -14.99
N LYS A 17 -12.41 -36.21 -15.78
CA LYS A 17 -11.20 -35.61 -16.35
C LYS A 17 -11.62 -34.35 -17.13
N ARG A 18 -11.15 -33.17 -16.76
CA ARG A 18 -11.34 -31.94 -17.56
C ARG A 18 -10.38 -31.94 -18.74
N LEU A 19 -10.93 -31.78 -19.95
CA LEU A 19 -10.19 -31.37 -21.13
C LEU A 19 -9.94 -29.87 -21.07
N ASN A 20 -8.70 -29.46 -21.34
CA ASN A 20 -8.25 -28.07 -21.45
C ASN A 20 -8.87 -27.36 -22.67
N VAL A 21 -9.25 -26.10 -22.50
CA VAL A 21 -9.80 -25.20 -23.54
C VAL A 21 -8.70 -24.42 -24.27
N ALA A 22 -7.43 -24.77 -24.08
CA ALA A 22 -6.27 -24.04 -24.63
C ALA A 22 -5.69 -24.59 -25.95
N GLU A 23 -6.37 -25.52 -26.64
CA GLU A 23 -5.85 -26.13 -27.90
C GLU A 23 -6.79 -25.96 -29.10
N MET A 24 -7.65 -24.93 -29.11
CA MET A 24 -8.65 -24.75 -30.18
C MET A 24 -8.64 -23.37 -30.85
N LEU A 25 -7.49 -22.71 -30.89
CA LEU A 25 -7.33 -21.43 -31.60
C LEU A 25 -6.00 -21.33 -32.34
N PHE A 26 -5.73 -22.20 -33.32
CA PHE A 26 -4.83 -21.88 -34.44
C PHE A 26 -5.11 -22.80 -35.64
N SER A 27 -6.08 -22.42 -36.49
CA SER A 27 -6.01 -22.54 -37.97
C SER A 27 -7.38 -22.21 -38.55
N GLY A 28 -7.42 -21.23 -39.46
CA GLY A 28 -8.64 -20.65 -40.00
C GLY A 28 -9.35 -21.47 -41.10
N LEU A 29 -10.58 -21.02 -41.33
CA LEU A 29 -11.51 -21.22 -42.45
C LEU A 29 -12.30 -22.55 -42.59
N PHE A 30 -13.62 -22.37 -42.45
CA PHE A 30 -14.74 -22.97 -43.21
C PHE A 30 -14.93 -24.51 -43.24
N HIS A 31 -15.79 -25.01 -42.35
CA HIS A 31 -17.01 -25.80 -42.66
C HIS A 31 -17.46 -26.58 -41.40
N ILE A 32 -18.43 -26.05 -40.64
CA ILE A 32 -19.16 -26.86 -39.66
C ILE A 32 -20.48 -27.30 -40.28
N GLY A 33 -20.42 -28.48 -40.91
CA GLY A 33 -21.59 -29.24 -41.30
C GLY A 33 -22.09 -30.11 -40.14
N ARG A 34 -23.36 -29.96 -39.80
CA ARG A 34 -24.30 -31.01 -39.35
C ARG A 34 -24.02 -31.87 -38.11
N ALA A 35 -22.97 -31.65 -37.32
CA ALA A 35 -22.69 -32.49 -36.15
C ALA A 35 -23.01 -31.87 -34.78
N ALA A 36 -23.38 -30.58 -34.71
CA ALA A 36 -23.75 -29.89 -33.46
C ALA A 36 -25.26 -29.61 -33.31
N THR A 37 -26.09 -30.18 -34.19
CA THR A 37 -27.55 -29.90 -34.27
C THR A 37 -28.45 -31.06 -33.86
N GLU A 38 -27.91 -32.13 -33.27
CA GLU A 38 -28.71 -33.30 -32.83
C GLU A 38 -28.62 -33.64 -31.33
N LYS A 39 -28.03 -32.79 -30.48
CA LYS A 39 -28.02 -32.99 -29.01
C LYS A 39 -28.64 -31.88 -28.15
N LEU A 40 -29.37 -30.95 -28.77
CA LEU A 40 -30.18 -29.93 -28.08
C LEU A 40 -31.69 -30.04 -28.41
N GLY A 41 -32.10 -31.07 -29.14
CA GLY A 41 -33.48 -31.31 -29.58
C GLY A 41 -34.34 -32.23 -28.70
N GLN A 42 -33.94 -32.53 -27.46
CA GLN A 42 -34.65 -33.48 -26.59
C GLN A 42 -35.22 -32.92 -25.26
N CYS A 43 -35.17 -31.61 -25.02
CA CYS A 43 -35.83 -31.02 -23.84
C CYS A 43 -37.04 -30.12 -24.13
N PHE A 44 -37.27 -29.67 -25.36
CA PHE A 44 -38.38 -28.75 -25.66
C PHE A 44 -38.95 -28.99 -27.06
N GLY A 45 -40.08 -29.68 -27.15
CA GLY A 45 -40.72 -30.02 -28.42
C GLY A 45 -41.31 -28.82 -29.16
N VAL A 46 -40.54 -28.17 -30.04
CA VAL A 46 -41.01 -27.25 -31.09
C VAL A 46 -40.15 -27.36 -32.35
N ARG A 47 -40.78 -27.34 -33.52
CA ARG A 47 -40.19 -27.48 -34.87
C ARG A 47 -40.05 -26.08 -35.50
N ILE A 48 -38.84 -25.63 -35.87
CA ILE A 48 -38.64 -24.36 -36.57
C ILE A 48 -38.14 -24.61 -38.00
N ARG A 49 -38.83 -24.00 -38.99
CA ARG A 49 -38.44 -23.95 -40.41
C ARG A 49 -37.75 -22.62 -40.72
N ASN A 50 -36.74 -22.68 -41.59
CA ASN A 50 -35.92 -21.62 -42.20
C ASN A 50 -36.48 -20.19 -42.23
N ALA A 51 -35.63 -19.20 -41.91
CA ALA A 51 -35.46 -17.96 -42.69
C ALA A 51 -34.18 -17.20 -42.28
N THR A 52 -33.64 -16.47 -43.26
CA THR A 52 -32.38 -15.73 -43.34
C THR A 52 -32.50 -14.26 -42.92
N HIS A 53 -31.36 -13.67 -42.51
CA HIS A 53 -30.89 -12.27 -42.57
C HIS A 53 -31.85 -11.07 -42.33
N GLU A 54 -31.30 -10.11 -41.57
CA GLU A 54 -31.69 -8.70 -41.35
C GLU A 54 -32.62 -8.36 -40.17
N SER A 55 -32.14 -7.38 -39.41
CA SER A 55 -32.73 -6.43 -38.45
C SER A 55 -34.22 -6.57 -38.12
N THR A 56 -34.57 -6.56 -36.82
CA THR A 56 -35.56 -5.67 -36.14
C THR A 56 -35.91 -6.22 -34.74
N ALA A 57 -36.18 -5.30 -33.82
CA ALA A 57 -36.63 -5.48 -32.43
C ALA A 57 -37.60 -6.64 -32.16
N LEU A 58 -37.46 -7.29 -31.00
CA LEU A 58 -38.43 -8.26 -30.49
C LEU A 58 -39.17 -7.71 -29.26
N LEU A 59 -40.44 -7.37 -29.52
CA LEU A 59 -41.48 -7.12 -28.53
C LEU A 59 -41.98 -8.49 -28.00
N VAL A 60 -41.96 -8.71 -26.69
CA VAL A 60 -42.54 -9.92 -26.07
C VAL A 60 -43.93 -9.58 -25.53
N GLN A 61 -44.97 -10.16 -26.13
CA GLN A 61 -46.32 -10.20 -25.55
C GLN A 61 -46.56 -11.56 -24.87
N PRO A 62 -47.16 -11.59 -23.67
CA PRO A 62 -47.58 -12.84 -23.05
C PRO A 62 -49.03 -13.20 -23.42
N HIS A 63 -49.23 -14.40 -23.96
CA HIS A 63 -50.55 -15.02 -24.05
C HIS A 63 -50.81 -15.87 -22.79
N GLY A 64 -51.83 -15.49 -22.02
CA GLY A 64 -52.28 -16.21 -20.83
C GLY A 64 -53.24 -17.37 -21.09
N GLY A 65 -53.36 -18.25 -20.10
CA GLY A 65 -54.34 -19.34 -20.03
C GLY A 65 -54.66 -19.76 -18.59
N HIS A 66 -55.77 -19.22 -18.09
CA HIS A 66 -56.69 -19.67 -17.02
C HIS A 66 -56.23 -20.02 -15.59
N GLY A 67 -56.74 -19.22 -14.62
CA GLY A 67 -56.86 -19.59 -13.20
C GLY A 67 -56.92 -18.39 -12.24
N SER A 68 -58.05 -17.69 -12.19
CA SER A 68 -58.39 -16.52 -11.35
C SER A 68 -58.64 -16.87 -9.85
N PRO A 69 -58.83 -15.94 -8.86
CA PRO A 69 -58.88 -14.46 -8.97
C PRO A 69 -58.33 -13.60 -7.77
N VAL A 70 -58.30 -12.26 -7.97
CA VAL A 70 -58.49 -11.12 -6.99
C VAL A 70 -57.34 -10.87 -5.98
N ASN A 71 -56.74 -9.67 -5.75
CA ASN A 71 -57.19 -8.26 -5.77
C ASN A 71 -55.98 -7.29 -5.81
N GLY A 72 -56.15 -6.09 -6.41
CA GLY A 72 -55.34 -4.91 -6.07
C GLY A 72 -54.73 -4.13 -7.24
N SER A 73 -55.49 -3.20 -7.82
CA SER A 73 -55.03 -2.25 -8.85
C SER A 73 -54.35 -1.03 -8.22
N VAL A 74 -53.21 -0.60 -8.76
CA VAL A 74 -52.74 0.79 -8.63
C VAL A 74 -52.52 1.36 -10.03
N LEU A 75 -53.25 2.44 -10.26
CA LEU A 75 -53.29 3.29 -11.45
C LEU A 75 -52.23 4.38 -11.28
N ILE A 76 -51.25 4.49 -12.19
CA ILE A 76 -50.41 5.69 -12.28
C ILE A 76 -50.71 6.36 -13.62
N LEU A 77 -51.53 7.41 -13.53
CA LEU A 77 -51.79 8.40 -14.55
C LEU A 77 -50.58 9.31 -14.70
N LEU A 78 -50.06 9.44 -15.92
CA LEU A 78 -49.18 10.55 -16.30
C LEU A 78 -50.00 11.84 -16.35
N HIS A 79 -49.64 12.82 -15.53
CA HIS A 79 -50.25 14.15 -15.52
C HIS A 79 -49.19 15.22 -15.78
N PHE A 80 -49.31 15.90 -16.91
CA PHE A 80 -48.83 17.27 -17.11
C PHE A 80 -49.98 18.25 -16.83
N PRO A 81 -49.72 19.35 -16.12
CA PRO A 81 -50.33 20.63 -16.52
C PRO A 81 -49.28 21.76 -16.47
N VAL A 82 -49.05 22.49 -17.57
CA VAL A 82 -49.84 23.66 -18.03
C VAL A 82 -49.90 24.78 -17.00
N LEU A 83 -49.08 25.81 -17.27
CA LEU A 83 -49.15 27.16 -16.72
C LEU A 83 -50.58 27.74 -16.80
N CYS A 84 -51.08 28.24 -15.68
CA CYS A 84 -52.30 29.05 -15.65
C CYS A 84 -52.07 30.30 -14.78
N PHE A 85 -52.04 31.46 -15.45
CA PHE A 85 -52.20 32.78 -14.84
C PHE A 85 -53.56 32.85 -14.14
N ARG A 86 -53.60 33.30 -12.88
CA ARG A 86 -54.85 33.76 -12.25
C ARG A 86 -54.73 35.14 -11.62
N ARG A 87 -55.78 35.88 -11.91
CA ARG A 87 -56.12 37.29 -11.69
C ARG A 87 -56.28 37.66 -10.21
N MET A 88 -55.99 38.94 -9.96
CA MET A 88 -56.13 39.72 -8.72
C MET A 88 -57.40 39.50 -7.91
N GLU A 89 -57.28 39.66 -6.59
CA GLU A 89 -58.29 40.36 -5.78
C GLU A 89 -57.67 41.14 -4.61
N LYS A 90 -58.35 42.24 -4.26
CA LYS A 90 -57.99 43.36 -3.38
C LYS A 90 -57.91 42.98 -1.90
N GLN A 91 -57.11 43.74 -1.13
CA GLN A 91 -57.51 44.26 0.17
C GLN A 91 -57.02 45.72 0.35
N GLU A 92 -57.95 46.61 0.68
CA GLU A 92 -57.75 47.98 1.12
C GLU A 92 -57.44 48.01 2.63
N GLN A 93 -56.56 48.91 3.08
CA GLN A 93 -56.87 49.95 4.08
C GLN A 93 -55.62 50.79 4.42
N LYS A 94 -55.69 52.09 4.11
CA LYS A 94 -55.78 53.25 5.03
C LYS A 94 -54.45 53.68 5.68
N GLY A 95 -53.91 54.76 5.15
CA GLY A 95 -53.00 55.69 5.83
C GLY A 95 -53.13 57.05 5.16
N ARG A 96 -53.78 57.99 5.84
CA ARG A 96 -54.13 59.34 5.37
C ARG A 96 -53.08 60.30 5.91
N GLU A 97 -52.44 61.09 5.06
CA GLU A 97 -51.91 62.38 5.47
C GLU A 97 -51.86 63.35 4.28
N THR A 98 -52.19 64.60 4.61
CA THR A 98 -52.61 65.70 3.75
C THR A 98 -51.48 66.72 3.63
N ALA A 99 -51.24 67.28 2.44
CA ALA A 99 -50.73 68.65 2.29
C ALA A 99 -50.90 69.17 0.84
N ASP A 100 -51.94 69.99 0.70
CA ASP A 100 -52.08 71.27 -0.01
C ASP A 100 -51.48 71.64 -1.39
N PHE A 101 -52.28 72.48 -2.04
CA PHE A 101 -52.25 72.95 -3.42
C PHE A 101 -51.34 74.17 -3.69
N ASN A 102 -51.10 74.37 -5.00
CA ASN A 102 -50.77 75.59 -5.74
C ASN A 102 -49.30 75.95 -6.03
N ASN A 103 -48.90 75.74 -7.29
CA ASN A 103 -48.47 76.87 -8.11
C ASN A 103 -48.54 76.55 -9.61
N THR A 104 -49.46 77.23 -10.30
CA THR A 104 -49.49 77.34 -11.77
C THR A 104 -48.37 78.26 -12.26
N LYS A 105 -47.49 77.74 -13.12
CA LYS A 105 -46.75 78.55 -14.10
C LYS A 105 -46.90 77.90 -15.47
N GLN A 106 -47.49 78.64 -16.40
CA GLN A 106 -47.47 78.34 -17.84
C GLN A 106 -46.04 78.43 -18.38
N LEU A 107 -45.64 77.46 -19.22
CA LEU A 107 -44.55 77.60 -20.19
C LEU A 107 -44.89 76.80 -21.46
N GLY A 108 -44.61 77.42 -22.60
CA GLY A 108 -45.03 77.05 -23.96
C GLY A 108 -44.42 75.77 -24.55
N PRO A 109 -44.51 75.59 -25.88
CA PRO A 109 -44.59 74.27 -26.50
C PRO A 109 -43.21 73.60 -26.65
N ILE A 110 -42.93 72.63 -25.77
CA ILE A 110 -41.79 71.71 -25.92
C ILE A 110 -42.29 70.46 -26.68
N MET A 111 -42.55 70.58 -27.98
CA MET A 111 -43.00 69.46 -28.82
C MET A 111 -41.88 68.70 -29.54
N GLY A 112 -40.61 69.10 -29.36
CA GLY A 112 -39.44 68.45 -29.97
C GLY A 112 -38.71 67.43 -29.08
N GLN A 113 -38.67 67.63 -27.75
CA GLN A 113 -37.86 66.79 -26.85
C GLN A 113 -38.50 65.45 -26.48
N ARG A 114 -39.84 65.35 -26.48
CA ARG A 114 -40.54 64.12 -26.09
C ARG A 114 -40.44 62.99 -27.12
N ARG A 115 -40.25 63.32 -28.41
CA ARG A 115 -40.07 62.31 -29.46
C ARG A 115 -38.68 61.67 -29.42
N LEU A 116 -37.65 62.46 -29.11
CA LEU A 116 -36.28 61.95 -28.97
C LEU A 116 -36.15 61.06 -27.73
N GLN A 117 -36.73 61.47 -26.60
CA GLN A 117 -36.75 60.65 -25.37
C GLN A 117 -37.51 59.33 -25.54
N ALA A 118 -38.63 59.33 -26.26
CA ALA A 118 -39.39 58.10 -26.53
C ALA A 118 -38.63 57.13 -27.45
N ILE A 119 -37.90 57.66 -28.44
CA ILE A 119 -37.06 56.84 -29.31
C ILE A 119 -35.89 56.27 -28.50
N THR A 120 -35.19 57.07 -27.69
CA THR A 120 -34.08 56.58 -26.86
C THR A 120 -34.52 55.51 -25.85
N LEU A 121 -35.67 55.67 -25.21
CA LEU A 121 -36.24 54.66 -24.29
C LEU A 121 -36.65 53.38 -25.02
N MET A 122 -37.23 53.47 -26.23
CA MET A 122 -37.50 52.29 -27.05
C MET A 122 -36.22 51.59 -27.50
N THR A 123 -35.16 52.33 -27.88
CA THR A 123 -33.87 51.73 -28.25
C THR A 123 -33.21 51.03 -27.07
N ILE A 124 -33.27 51.59 -25.87
CA ILE A 124 -32.76 50.94 -24.64
C ILE A 124 -33.56 49.67 -24.31
N MET A 125 -34.90 49.70 -24.45
CA MET A 125 -35.73 48.52 -24.23
C MET A 125 -35.60 47.45 -25.32
N LEU A 126 -35.24 47.83 -26.55
CA LEU A 126 -34.95 46.91 -27.66
C LEU A 126 -33.52 46.32 -27.59
N LEU A 127 -32.60 46.96 -26.85
CA LEU A 127 -31.25 46.44 -26.60
C LEU A 127 -31.18 45.54 -25.35
N ALA A 128 -32.17 45.59 -24.47
CA ALA A 128 -32.24 44.73 -23.29
C ALA A 128 -32.24 43.20 -23.58
N PRO A 129 -32.84 42.68 -24.67
CA PRO A 129 -32.74 41.26 -25.01
C PRO A 129 -31.39 40.88 -25.67
N LEU A 130 -30.59 41.86 -26.10
CA LEU A 130 -29.26 41.64 -26.69
C LEU A 130 -28.14 41.57 -25.62
N ALA A 131 -28.45 41.94 -24.37
CA ALA A 131 -27.55 41.81 -23.22
C ALA A 131 -27.68 40.46 -22.50
N GLY A 132 -28.53 39.56 -22.98
CA GLY A 132 -28.74 38.22 -22.41
C GLY A 132 -28.29 37.11 -23.36
N CYS A 133 -26.97 36.96 -23.53
CA CYS A 133 -26.21 35.76 -23.97
C CYS A 133 -24.82 36.14 -24.53
N PHE A 134 -24.00 36.84 -23.75
CA PHE A 134 -22.55 36.95 -23.98
C PHE A 134 -21.83 36.79 -22.65
N GLY A 135 -22.15 35.67 -22.01
CA GLY A 135 -21.67 35.23 -20.72
C GLY A 135 -22.12 33.80 -20.53
N GLU A 136 -21.90 32.95 -21.54
CA GLU A 136 -21.45 31.61 -21.19
C GLU A 136 -20.06 31.86 -20.60
N SER A 137 -19.97 31.85 -19.27
CA SER A 137 -18.73 31.38 -18.67
C SER A 137 -18.53 30.00 -19.28
N GLU A 138 -17.71 29.91 -20.34
CA GLU A 138 -16.97 28.69 -20.55
C GLU A 138 -16.33 28.44 -19.19
N SER A 139 -16.89 27.51 -18.41
CA SER A 139 -16.18 26.93 -17.30
C SER A 139 -14.91 26.39 -17.95
N GLN A 140 -13.79 27.10 -17.77
CA GLN A 140 -12.51 26.57 -18.17
C GLN A 140 -12.46 25.17 -17.56
N ALA A 141 -12.30 24.16 -18.42
CA ALA A 141 -12.09 22.81 -17.92
C ALA A 141 -10.79 22.88 -17.12
N LEU A 142 -10.82 22.38 -15.88
CA LEU A 142 -9.62 22.26 -15.06
C LEU A 142 -8.51 21.61 -15.89
N ASP A 143 -7.29 22.10 -15.72
CA ASP A 143 -6.09 21.51 -16.30
C ASP A 143 -4.97 21.45 -15.25
N GLU A 144 -3.81 20.92 -15.64
CA GLU A 144 -2.65 20.75 -14.76
C GLU A 144 -2.14 22.08 -14.16
N SER A 145 -2.43 23.23 -14.80
CA SER A 145 -2.03 24.55 -14.30
C SER A 145 -2.90 25.06 -13.15
N ALA A 146 -3.98 24.35 -12.81
CA ALA A 146 -4.85 24.66 -11.68
C ALA A 146 -4.14 24.52 -10.32
N LEU A 147 -3.06 23.74 -10.25
CA LEU A 147 -2.25 23.56 -9.04
C LEU A 147 -0.77 23.80 -9.36
N VAL A 148 -0.09 24.57 -8.51
CA VAL A 148 1.35 24.78 -8.59
C VAL A 148 2.00 24.34 -7.29
N VAL A 149 3.08 23.54 -7.38
CA VAL A 149 3.93 23.24 -6.23
C VAL A 149 5.02 24.31 -6.15
N LEU A 150 5.03 25.08 -5.07
CA LEU A 150 5.90 26.24 -4.89
C LEU A 150 7.25 25.88 -4.25
N GLU A 151 8.28 26.66 -4.63
CA GLU A 151 9.56 26.85 -3.92
C GLU A 151 10.27 25.57 -3.44
N VAL A 152 10.41 24.58 -4.32
CA VAL A 152 11.26 23.40 -4.11
C VAL A 152 12.36 23.36 -5.16
N GLU A 153 13.63 23.32 -4.73
CA GLU A 153 14.77 23.14 -5.63
C GLU A 153 14.71 21.78 -6.33
N ALA A 154 14.33 20.75 -5.57
CA ALA A 154 13.96 19.42 -6.04
C ALA A 154 13.03 18.76 -5.01
N LEU A 155 12.10 17.93 -5.47
CA LEU A 155 11.32 17.06 -4.56
C LEU A 155 12.19 15.88 -4.15
N GLN A 156 12.17 15.52 -2.87
CA GLN A 156 13.01 14.43 -2.36
C GLN A 156 12.25 13.10 -2.31
N GLY A 157 12.83 12.02 -2.84
CA GLY A 157 12.32 10.66 -2.66
C GLY A 157 12.78 10.07 -1.33
N GLY A 158 11.95 9.28 -0.64
CA GLY A 158 12.35 8.58 0.58
C GLY A 158 12.69 9.51 1.76
N MET A 159 12.17 10.73 1.79
CA MET A 159 12.40 11.68 2.88
C MET A 159 11.13 12.48 3.16
N TRP A 160 10.80 12.67 4.45
CA TRP A 160 9.75 13.58 4.86
C TRP A 160 10.14 15.02 4.51
N GLN A 161 9.29 15.71 3.77
CA GLN A 161 9.53 17.10 3.38
C GLN A 161 8.24 17.90 3.38
N THR A 162 8.34 19.21 3.59
CA THR A 162 7.18 20.10 3.46
C THR A 162 7.16 20.75 2.09
N ILE A 163 6.10 20.47 1.32
CA ILE A 163 5.81 21.16 0.06
C ILE A 163 4.68 22.17 0.25
N THR A 164 4.61 23.19 -0.60
CA THR A 164 3.49 24.15 -0.60
C THR A 164 2.73 24.08 -1.91
N LEU A 165 1.44 23.80 -1.81
CA LEU A 165 0.52 23.73 -2.94
C LEU A 165 -0.22 25.06 -3.06
N GLU A 166 -0.16 25.71 -4.23
CA GLU A 166 -0.93 26.92 -4.54
C GLU A 166 -1.97 26.62 -5.61
N ALA A 167 -3.25 26.85 -5.29
CA ALA A 167 -4.34 26.66 -6.24
C ALA A 167 -4.55 27.93 -7.08
N LYS A 168 -4.60 27.79 -8.40
CA LYS A 168 -4.97 28.88 -9.33
C LYS A 168 -6.47 28.92 -9.59
N GLU A 169 -7.15 27.79 -9.41
CA GLU A 169 -8.60 27.62 -9.52
C GLU A 169 -9.11 26.81 -8.32
N ASP A 170 -10.42 26.84 -8.04
CA ASP A 170 -10.99 26.00 -6.98
C ASP A 170 -10.83 24.52 -7.38
N VAL A 171 -10.05 23.75 -6.61
CA VAL A 171 -9.62 22.40 -7.01
C VAL A 171 -9.63 21.44 -5.83
N ALA A 172 -10.03 20.21 -6.09
CA ALA A 172 -9.80 19.08 -5.19
C ALA A 172 -8.52 18.35 -5.62
N VAL A 173 -7.62 18.06 -4.69
CA VAL A 173 -6.32 17.42 -4.94
C VAL A 173 -6.26 16.10 -4.17
N TYR A 174 -6.24 14.98 -4.89
CA TYR A 174 -5.94 13.68 -4.31
C TYR A 174 -4.43 13.43 -4.31
N ILE A 175 -3.90 13.22 -3.12
CA ILE A 175 -2.51 12.90 -2.84
C ILE A 175 -2.45 11.40 -2.45
N PRO A 176 -1.91 10.52 -3.31
CA PRO A 176 -1.86 9.07 -3.06
C PRO A 176 -0.64 8.61 -2.25
N TYR A 177 0.00 9.52 -1.52
CA TYR A 177 1.23 9.25 -0.76
C TYR A 177 1.04 9.56 0.72
N PHE A 178 1.96 9.07 1.55
CA PHE A 178 1.91 9.35 2.98
C PHE A 178 2.07 10.84 3.25
N VAL A 179 1.13 11.39 4.03
CA VAL A 179 1.19 12.76 4.53
C VAL A 179 1.16 12.74 6.05
N GLN A 180 1.73 13.74 6.70
CA GLN A 180 1.51 13.96 8.12
C GLN A 180 0.28 14.84 8.30
N ASP A 181 -0.75 14.32 8.96
CA ASP A 181 -1.94 15.11 9.26
C ASP A 181 -1.59 16.23 10.26
N PRO A 182 -1.92 17.51 9.97
CA PRO A 182 -1.49 18.64 10.79
C PRO A 182 -2.23 18.74 12.13
N GLY A 183 -3.28 17.94 12.33
CA GLY A 183 -4.02 17.89 13.59
C GLY A 183 -3.44 16.87 14.56
N SER A 184 -3.43 15.62 14.13
CA SER A 184 -2.95 14.47 14.90
C SER A 184 -1.43 14.32 14.92
N MET A 185 -0.71 14.96 13.99
CA MET A 185 0.74 14.85 13.78
C MET A 185 1.23 13.44 13.40
N ARG A 186 0.33 12.55 13.02
CA ARG A 186 0.65 11.17 12.64
C ARG A 186 0.67 11.01 11.13
N ALA A 187 1.39 9.98 10.67
CA ALA A 187 1.36 9.57 9.27
C ALA A 187 -0.04 9.08 8.87
N GLN A 188 -0.44 9.45 7.67
CA GLN A 188 -1.71 9.13 7.04
C GLN A 188 -1.48 8.67 5.60
N ASN A 189 -2.06 7.55 5.23
CA ASN A 189 -2.03 6.95 3.89
C ASN A 189 -2.93 7.74 2.93
N GLY A 190 -2.36 8.78 2.32
CA GLY A 190 -3.02 9.63 1.35
C GLY A 190 -4.08 10.57 1.95
N THR A 191 -4.50 11.55 1.15
CA THR A 191 -5.55 12.50 1.53
C THR A 191 -6.18 13.15 0.30
N VAL A 192 -7.31 13.83 0.50
CA VAL A 192 -7.92 14.74 -0.48
C VAL A 192 -8.06 16.12 0.13
N LEU A 193 -7.54 17.14 -0.56
CA LEU A 193 -7.57 18.53 -0.11
C LEU A 193 -8.41 19.36 -1.09
N ASP A 194 -9.41 20.06 -0.58
CA ASP A 194 -10.09 21.12 -1.31
C ASP A 194 -9.35 22.44 -1.07
N ILE A 195 -8.82 23.05 -2.13
CA ILE A 195 -8.05 24.29 -2.06
C ILE A 195 -8.74 25.35 -2.91
N THR A 196 -9.10 26.48 -2.30
CA THR A 196 -9.76 27.59 -3.01
C THR A 196 -8.74 28.34 -3.87
N SER A 197 -9.17 28.89 -5.01
CA SER A 197 -8.35 29.75 -5.86
C SER A 197 -7.65 30.86 -5.08
N GLY A 198 -6.32 30.92 -5.19
CA GLY A 198 -5.46 31.88 -4.51
C GLY A 198 -5.02 31.47 -3.10
N GLU A 199 -5.48 30.33 -2.58
CA GLU A 199 -5.01 29.78 -1.31
C GLU A 199 -3.76 28.91 -1.49
N GLN A 200 -3.01 28.81 -0.39
CA GLN A 200 -1.84 27.96 -0.30
C GLN A 200 -2.03 26.95 0.84
N GLN A 201 -1.60 25.71 0.61
CA GLN A 201 -1.65 24.64 1.58
C GLN A 201 -0.27 23.99 1.69
N SER A 202 0.33 24.05 2.88
CA SER A 202 1.56 23.31 3.17
C SER A 202 1.23 21.87 3.53
N VAL A 203 2.00 20.92 2.99
CA VAL A 203 1.84 19.49 3.20
C VAL A 203 3.18 18.86 3.54
N ASN A 204 3.29 18.26 4.73
CA ASN A 204 4.42 17.40 5.05
C ASN A 204 4.13 16.01 4.47
N ILE A 205 4.97 15.56 3.54
CA ILE A 205 4.73 14.42 2.65
C ILE A 205 5.97 13.54 2.57
N LEU A 206 5.73 12.24 2.37
CA LEU A 206 6.74 11.22 2.13
C LEU A 206 6.50 10.59 0.74
N PHE A 207 7.42 10.85 -0.18
CA PHE A 207 7.41 10.25 -1.51
C PHE A 207 8.16 8.90 -1.55
N PRO A 208 7.84 8.04 -2.53
CA PRO A 208 8.58 6.82 -2.79
C PRO A 208 10.11 6.98 -2.79
N PRO A 209 10.86 6.01 -2.25
CA PRO A 209 12.31 6.05 -2.15
C PRO A 209 13.03 5.68 -3.45
N ARG A 210 12.39 4.94 -4.37
CA ARG A 210 13.02 4.46 -5.62
C ARG A 210 12.25 4.84 -6.89
N ASN A 211 10.94 5.00 -6.82
CA ASN A 211 10.17 5.49 -7.96
C ASN A 211 10.25 7.02 -8.04
N SER A 212 10.97 7.54 -9.03
CA SER A 212 11.22 8.97 -9.19
C SER A 212 10.02 9.73 -9.73
N GLU A 213 9.10 9.08 -10.44
CA GLU A 213 7.89 9.72 -10.99
C GLU A 213 6.73 9.60 -10.01
N VAL A 214 6.24 10.75 -9.52
CA VAL A 214 5.13 10.83 -8.57
C VAL A 214 3.94 11.60 -9.17
N VAL A 215 2.74 11.32 -8.68
CA VAL A 215 1.50 11.90 -9.22
C VAL A 215 0.55 12.41 -8.15
N PHE A 216 -0.02 13.58 -8.36
CA PHE A 216 -1.28 13.99 -7.73
C PHE A 216 -2.42 13.96 -8.74
N PHE A 217 -3.66 13.82 -8.27
CA PHE A 217 -4.83 13.85 -9.14
C PHE A 217 -5.68 15.08 -8.82
N LEU A 218 -6.00 15.85 -9.85
CA LEU A 218 -6.86 17.02 -9.76
C LEU A 218 -8.28 16.68 -10.21
N GLY A 219 -9.26 17.28 -9.55
CA GLY A 219 -10.67 17.17 -9.88
C GLY A 219 -11.45 18.39 -9.40
N ASP A 220 -12.74 18.44 -9.77
CA ASP A 220 -13.62 19.53 -9.36
C ASP A 220 -13.68 19.68 -7.83
N ALA A 221 -13.71 20.91 -7.33
CA ALA A 221 -13.83 21.20 -5.90
C ALA A 221 -15.02 20.45 -5.25
N GLY A 222 -14.78 19.88 -4.07
CA GLY A 222 -15.74 19.04 -3.34
C GLY A 222 -15.82 17.59 -3.81
N ARG A 223 -14.94 17.16 -4.72
CA ARG A 223 -14.85 15.77 -5.17
C ARG A 223 -14.38 14.85 -4.04
N THR A 224 -15.14 13.79 -3.81
CA THR A 224 -14.85 12.81 -2.74
C THR A 224 -14.48 11.42 -3.24
N ASN A 225 -14.77 11.06 -4.48
CA ASN A 225 -14.50 9.74 -5.04
C ASN A 225 -13.39 9.81 -6.09
N TRP A 226 -12.43 8.89 -6.05
CA TRP A 226 -11.23 8.93 -6.88
C TRP A 226 -10.89 7.55 -7.45
N PRO A 227 -10.48 7.46 -8.72
CA PRO A 227 -9.94 6.23 -9.27
C PRO A 227 -8.58 5.93 -8.65
N ILE A 228 -8.27 4.63 -8.48
CA ILE A 228 -6.95 4.16 -8.08
C ILE A 228 -6.47 3.03 -8.97
N ARG A 229 -5.15 2.85 -9.03
CA ARG A 229 -4.50 1.73 -9.70
C ARG A 229 -4.80 0.38 -9.01
N SER A 230 -4.51 -0.72 -9.71
CA SER A 230 -4.47 -2.07 -9.15
C SER A 230 -3.26 -2.21 -8.22
N ALA A 231 -3.26 -3.20 -7.33
CA ALA A 231 -2.19 -3.37 -6.35
C ALA A 231 -0.82 -3.66 -6.99
N ASP A 232 -0.81 -4.43 -8.09
CA ASP A 232 0.37 -4.98 -8.75
C ASP A 232 0.93 -4.11 -9.90
N GLU A 233 0.49 -2.85 -10.01
CA GLU A 233 0.97 -1.90 -11.01
C GLU A 233 1.39 -0.57 -10.35
N SER A 234 2.34 0.17 -10.93
CA SER A 234 2.73 1.52 -10.48
C SER A 234 1.76 2.59 -10.99
N TRP A 235 1.79 3.79 -10.41
CA TRP A 235 0.96 4.90 -10.91
C TRP A 235 1.28 5.28 -12.35
N VAL A 236 2.55 5.28 -12.74
CA VAL A 236 2.99 5.58 -14.11
C VAL A 236 2.50 4.53 -15.09
N ALA A 237 2.63 3.25 -14.74
CA ALA A 237 2.12 2.15 -15.57
C ALA A 237 0.61 2.27 -15.80
N TRP A 238 -0.15 2.53 -14.72
CA TRP A 238 -1.59 2.72 -14.79
C TRP A 238 -1.99 3.96 -15.61
N LEU A 239 -1.24 5.06 -15.54
CA LEU A 239 -1.47 6.25 -16.36
C LEU A 239 -1.18 6.01 -17.85
N GLY A 240 -0.17 5.20 -18.16
CA GLY A 240 0.15 4.78 -19.53
C GLY A 240 -0.96 3.94 -20.16
N ASN A 241 -1.68 3.16 -19.35
CA ASN A 241 -2.83 2.38 -19.79
C ASN A 241 -3.87 2.22 -18.66
N ARG A 242 -4.85 3.15 -18.62
CA ARG A 242 -5.93 3.20 -17.61
C ARG A 242 -6.97 2.08 -17.78
N THR A 243 -6.53 0.83 -17.78
CA THR A 243 -7.36 -0.37 -17.82
C THR A 243 -7.20 -1.13 -16.52
N GLY A 244 -8.30 -1.38 -15.81
CA GLY A 244 -8.24 -1.97 -14.45
C GLY A 244 -8.32 -0.89 -13.36
N GLY A 245 -7.93 -1.25 -12.15
CA GLY A 245 -8.00 -0.38 -10.98
C GLY A 245 -9.31 -0.48 -10.18
N SER A 246 -9.38 0.35 -9.15
CA SER A 246 -10.49 0.42 -8.19
C SER A 246 -10.83 1.88 -7.88
N SER A 247 -11.45 2.14 -6.74
CA SER A 247 -11.74 3.48 -6.26
C SER A 247 -11.50 3.65 -4.78
N VAL A 248 -11.18 4.87 -4.37
CA VAL A 248 -11.17 5.32 -2.97
C VAL A 248 -12.17 6.45 -2.78
N GLN A 249 -12.63 6.60 -1.55
CA GLN A 249 -13.50 7.67 -1.12
C GLN A 249 -12.85 8.45 0.03
N ALA A 250 -12.83 9.77 -0.07
CA ALA A 250 -12.48 10.68 1.01
C ALA A 250 -13.60 10.70 2.05
N THR A 251 -13.24 10.46 3.30
CA THR A 251 -14.15 10.43 4.45
C THR A 251 -13.61 11.29 5.59
N PRO A 252 -14.46 11.74 6.52
CA PRO A 252 -13.98 12.46 7.70
C PRO A 252 -12.85 11.70 8.41
N ASN A 253 -11.86 12.44 8.91
CA ASN A 253 -10.74 11.86 9.63
C ASN A 253 -11.24 11.04 10.84
N GLN A 254 -10.68 9.83 11.02
CA GLN A 254 -11.06 8.93 12.12
C GLN A 254 -10.12 9.05 13.33
N ASP A 255 -9.05 9.82 13.20
CA ASP A 255 -8.13 10.14 14.28
C ASP A 255 -8.69 11.21 15.20
N GLU A 256 -8.51 11.02 16.51
CA GLU A 256 -8.79 12.08 17.47
C GLU A 256 -7.90 13.30 17.17
N GLY A 257 -8.54 14.46 16.93
CA GLY A 257 -7.85 15.70 16.57
C GLY A 257 -7.40 15.78 15.11
N GLY A 258 -7.64 14.76 14.29
CA GLY A 258 -7.28 14.75 12.88
C GLY A 258 -8.07 15.77 12.05
N LEU A 259 -7.41 16.38 11.06
CA LEU A 259 -7.99 17.48 10.27
C LEU A 259 -8.27 17.09 8.82
N TRP A 260 -7.40 16.27 8.22
CA TRP A 260 -7.49 15.94 6.81
C TRP A 260 -8.29 14.65 6.56
N PRO A 261 -9.06 14.55 5.46
CA PRO A 261 -9.86 13.38 5.17
C PRO A 261 -9.04 12.10 5.08
N TRP A 262 -9.58 10.99 5.61
CA TRP A 262 -9.06 9.65 5.38
C TRP A 262 -9.52 9.13 4.02
N LEU A 263 -8.73 8.22 3.44
CA LEU A 263 -9.11 7.45 2.27
C LEU A 263 -9.56 6.06 2.70
N VAL A 264 -10.73 5.65 2.21
CA VAL A 264 -11.26 4.29 2.41
C VAL A 264 -11.65 3.69 1.05
N PRO A 265 -11.79 2.36 0.94
CA PRO A 265 -12.28 1.74 -0.30
C PRO A 265 -13.61 2.34 -0.74
N GLY A 266 -13.67 2.80 -1.99
CA GLY A 266 -14.84 3.39 -2.64
C GLY A 266 -15.56 2.39 -3.55
N ASN A 267 -16.79 2.72 -3.93
CA ASN A 267 -17.59 1.95 -4.92
C ASN A 267 -17.80 2.70 -6.24
N ASP A 268 -17.26 3.91 -6.35
CA ASP A 268 -17.40 4.81 -7.49
C ASP A 268 -16.06 5.51 -7.70
N THR A 269 -15.58 5.59 -8.93
CA THR A 269 -14.33 6.30 -9.25
C THR A 269 -14.52 7.81 -9.26
N GLY A 270 -15.76 8.29 -9.34
CA GLY A 270 -16.06 9.72 -9.51
C GLY A 270 -15.77 10.25 -10.92
N GLY A 271 -15.46 9.39 -11.88
CA GLY A 271 -15.14 9.76 -13.27
C GLY A 271 -13.67 10.11 -13.51
N ASP A 272 -13.39 10.74 -14.65
CA ASP A 272 -12.02 11.07 -15.08
C ASP A 272 -11.33 12.06 -14.12
N VAL A 273 -10.00 12.01 -14.10
CA VAL A 273 -9.11 12.86 -13.29
C VAL A 273 -7.93 13.35 -14.11
N ILE A 274 -7.40 14.51 -13.73
CA ILE A 274 -6.25 15.15 -14.36
C ILE A 274 -5.01 14.78 -13.53
N PRO A 275 -4.03 14.05 -14.09
CA PRO A 275 -2.80 13.72 -13.38
C PRO A 275 -1.84 14.91 -13.43
N LEU A 276 -1.27 15.26 -12.28
CA LEU A 276 -0.14 16.17 -12.15
C LEU A 276 1.10 15.33 -11.84
N LEU A 277 1.90 15.06 -12.87
CA LEU A 277 3.15 14.31 -12.77
C LEU A 277 4.30 15.22 -12.32
N MET A 278 5.12 14.72 -11.42
CA MET A 278 6.29 15.39 -10.88
C MET A 278 7.44 14.40 -10.74
N GLU A 279 8.67 14.91 -10.69
CA GLU A 279 9.87 14.10 -10.50
C GLU A 279 10.45 14.34 -9.11
N THR A 280 10.96 13.27 -8.50
CA THR A 280 11.67 13.27 -7.24
C THR A 280 13.11 12.80 -7.43
N VAL A 281 13.98 13.22 -6.53
CA VAL A 281 15.39 12.83 -6.47
C VAL A 281 15.67 12.22 -5.10
N ARG A 282 16.21 11.00 -5.07
CA ARG A 282 16.64 10.38 -3.82
C ARG A 282 17.86 11.15 -3.27
N PRO A 283 17.87 11.59 -2.00
CA PRO A 283 19.05 12.16 -1.40
C PRO A 283 20.22 11.18 -1.39
N GLU A 284 21.43 11.70 -1.50
CA GLU A 284 22.66 10.92 -1.62
C GLU A 284 23.77 11.56 -0.77
N ARG A 285 24.58 10.72 -0.12
CA ARG A 285 25.77 11.14 0.60
C ARG A 285 26.88 11.55 -0.38
N ASP A 286 27.60 12.62 -0.05
CA ASP A 286 28.66 13.16 -0.91
C ASP A 286 30.02 12.45 -0.75
N ASP A 287 30.16 11.60 0.26
CA ASP A 287 31.39 10.86 0.58
C ASP A 287 31.47 9.48 -0.08
N LEU A 288 30.42 9.04 -0.77
CA LEU A 288 30.31 7.70 -1.36
C LEU A 288 30.33 7.71 -2.89
N THR A 289 30.48 6.51 -3.47
CA THR A 289 30.50 6.27 -4.91
C THR A 289 29.41 5.27 -5.34
N GLU A 290 29.21 5.13 -6.65
CA GLU A 290 28.30 4.11 -7.21
C GLU A 290 28.66 2.69 -6.75
N ASP A 291 29.97 2.40 -6.67
CA ASP A 291 30.49 1.11 -6.21
C ASP A 291 30.21 0.85 -4.71
N GLU A 292 29.81 1.88 -3.96
CA GLU A 292 29.45 1.83 -2.54
C GLU A 292 27.93 1.96 -2.31
N GLY A 293 27.14 1.95 -3.39
CA GLY A 293 25.67 2.03 -3.33
C GLY A 293 25.12 3.43 -3.03
N ILE A 294 25.75 4.48 -3.56
CA ILE A 294 25.38 5.89 -3.30
C ILE A 294 23.87 6.19 -3.44
N GLY A 295 23.18 5.61 -4.42
CA GLY A 295 21.75 5.84 -4.67
C GLY A 295 20.81 5.32 -3.57
N ALA A 296 21.33 4.63 -2.55
CA ALA A 296 20.61 4.16 -1.38
C ALA A 296 21.35 4.52 -0.07
N SER A 297 22.01 5.69 -0.05
CA SER A 297 22.89 6.12 1.03
C SER A 297 22.35 7.21 1.95
N ASP A 298 21.23 7.83 1.61
CA ASP A 298 20.60 8.88 2.40
C ASP A 298 19.07 8.79 2.23
N GLY A 299 18.32 9.62 2.96
CA GLY A 299 16.88 9.52 3.13
C GLY A 299 16.50 9.35 4.59
N TRP A 300 15.20 9.27 4.85
CA TRP A 300 14.70 9.01 6.19
C TRP A 300 15.17 7.66 6.71
N VAL A 301 15.15 6.62 5.86
CA VAL A 301 15.82 5.34 6.05
C VAL A 301 16.61 5.03 4.79
N ASN A 302 17.72 4.30 4.92
CA ASN A 302 18.54 3.94 3.77
C ASN A 302 19.27 2.61 3.99
N GLY A 303 19.64 1.94 2.90
CA GLY A 303 20.35 0.66 2.94
C GLY A 303 21.82 0.78 3.36
N ARG A 304 22.43 1.96 3.21
CA ARG A 304 23.82 2.19 3.64
C ARG A 304 23.97 2.11 5.15
N ASP A 305 23.04 2.67 5.91
CA ASP A 305 23.02 2.58 7.37
C ASP A 305 22.92 1.11 7.82
N VAL A 306 22.12 0.29 7.11
CA VAL A 306 22.03 -1.15 7.37
C VAL A 306 23.38 -1.83 7.08
N PHE A 307 24.03 -1.49 5.97
CA PHE A 307 25.36 -2.01 5.62
C PHE A 307 26.39 -1.69 6.69
N GLU A 308 26.45 -0.43 7.14
CA GLU A 308 27.39 0.03 8.19
C GLU A 308 27.09 -0.63 9.54
N TRP A 309 25.82 -0.94 9.85
CA TRP A 309 25.48 -1.75 11.00
C TRP A 309 25.98 -3.20 10.87
N VAL A 310 25.81 -3.85 9.71
CA VAL A 310 26.32 -5.20 9.49
C VAL A 310 27.85 -5.22 9.58
N GLU A 311 28.52 -4.23 8.99
CA GLU A 311 29.97 -4.04 9.10
C GLU A 311 30.39 -3.95 10.58
N LEU A 312 29.74 -3.08 11.36
CA LEU A 312 30.03 -2.91 12.79
C LEU A 312 29.82 -4.20 13.58
N ILE A 313 28.68 -4.87 13.41
CA ILE A 313 28.33 -6.07 14.17
C ILE A 313 29.31 -7.21 13.87
N THR A 314 29.76 -7.31 12.62
CA THR A 314 30.57 -8.42 12.13
C THR A 314 32.07 -8.13 12.06
N ASP A 315 32.54 -6.95 12.49
CA ASP A 315 33.95 -6.57 12.48
C ASP A 315 34.80 -7.50 13.38
N ASP A 316 35.57 -8.38 12.74
CA ASP A 316 36.43 -9.36 13.39
C ASP A 316 37.87 -8.87 13.65
N THR A 317 38.11 -7.56 13.47
CA THR A 317 39.39 -6.92 13.77
C THR A 317 39.82 -7.24 15.20
N PRO A 318 40.99 -7.86 15.43
CA PRO A 318 41.39 -8.27 16.77
C PRO A 318 41.50 -7.11 17.75
N CYS A 319 40.70 -7.15 18.82
CA CYS A 319 40.73 -6.16 19.89
C CYS A 319 40.60 -6.81 21.29
N ALA A 320 41.71 -6.86 22.03
CA ALA A 320 41.75 -7.47 23.36
C ALA A 320 41.02 -6.67 24.46
N THR A 321 40.54 -5.45 24.15
CA THR A 321 39.88 -4.54 25.11
C THR A 321 38.46 -4.18 24.74
N CYS A 322 37.97 -4.57 23.57
CA CYS A 322 36.66 -4.18 23.05
C CYS A 322 35.56 -5.12 23.54
N GLY A 323 35.86 -6.41 23.69
CA GLY A 323 34.90 -7.41 24.13
C GLY A 323 35.55 -8.75 24.47
N PRO A 324 34.79 -9.69 25.04
CA PRO A 324 35.26 -11.03 25.38
C PRO A 324 35.42 -11.98 24.18
N ASP A 325 34.85 -11.64 23.02
CA ASP A 325 35.03 -12.31 21.72
C ASP A 325 36.40 -12.01 21.08
N GLY A 326 37.10 -10.99 21.59
CA GLY A 326 38.40 -10.54 21.12
C GLY A 326 38.36 -9.76 19.82
N ALA A 327 37.20 -9.22 19.43
CA ALA A 327 36.96 -8.47 18.21
C ALA A 327 36.49 -7.03 18.49
N VAL A 328 36.47 -6.17 17.48
CA VAL A 328 35.89 -4.81 17.58
C VAL A 328 34.36 -4.87 17.58
N GLY A 329 33.78 -5.75 16.77
CA GLY A 329 32.34 -5.96 16.66
C GLY A 329 31.74 -6.79 17.79
N TYR A 330 30.64 -7.48 17.48
CA TYR A 330 29.84 -8.27 18.42
C TYR A 330 29.66 -9.68 17.89
N LEU A 331 30.72 -10.49 17.99
CA LEU A 331 30.76 -11.87 17.52
C LEU A 331 30.30 -12.85 18.61
N ASP A 332 30.16 -14.11 18.25
CA ASP A 332 29.85 -15.21 19.17
C ASP A 332 28.55 -15.03 19.97
N ARG A 333 27.52 -14.46 19.31
CA ARG A 333 26.20 -14.13 19.89
C ARG A 333 25.27 -15.34 20.08
N TRP A 334 25.80 -16.55 20.12
CA TRP A 334 24.98 -17.73 20.42
C TRP A 334 24.66 -17.84 21.92
N ILE A 335 23.55 -18.49 22.23
CA ILE A 335 23.12 -18.68 23.62
C ILE A 335 24.04 -19.62 24.41
N GLY A 336 24.13 -19.39 25.72
CA GLY A 336 24.88 -20.27 26.61
C GLY A 336 24.95 -19.72 28.03
N ASN A 337 24.91 -20.62 29.02
CA ASN A 337 25.04 -20.22 30.42
C ASN A 337 26.39 -19.53 30.64
N ALA A 338 26.34 -18.22 30.86
CA ALA A 338 27.50 -17.33 31.02
C ALA A 338 28.40 -17.22 29.78
N ASN A 339 27.83 -17.16 28.56
CA ASN A 339 28.56 -16.67 27.39
C ASN A 339 28.81 -15.16 27.55
N PRO A 340 30.06 -14.71 27.79
CA PRO A 340 30.33 -13.30 28.01
C PRO A 340 30.13 -12.46 26.74
N SER A 341 30.33 -13.01 25.54
CA SER A 341 30.15 -12.29 24.27
C SER A 341 28.70 -11.98 24.00
N TYR A 342 27.83 -12.96 24.27
CA TYR A 342 26.38 -12.79 24.22
C TYR A 342 25.89 -11.71 25.20
N GLU A 343 26.34 -11.74 26.46
CA GLU A 343 26.00 -10.71 27.46
C GLU A 343 26.54 -9.31 27.12
N HIS A 344 27.72 -9.26 26.48
CA HIS A 344 28.31 -8.02 25.98
C HIS A 344 27.45 -7.42 24.86
N ALA A 345 27.05 -8.24 23.87
CA ALA A 345 26.16 -7.83 22.80
C ALA A 345 24.80 -7.35 23.34
N ILE A 346 24.20 -8.07 24.30
CA ILE A 346 22.94 -7.66 24.94
C ILE A 346 23.04 -6.25 25.52
N THR A 347 24.11 -5.99 26.29
CA THR A 347 24.32 -4.69 26.94
C THR A 347 24.48 -3.57 25.91
N TYR A 348 25.16 -3.85 24.80
CA TYR A 348 25.35 -2.88 23.74
C TYR A 348 24.04 -2.53 23.03
N PHE A 349 23.30 -3.52 22.54
CA PHE A 349 22.06 -3.28 21.79
C PHE A 349 20.94 -2.73 22.69
N GLU A 350 20.91 -3.08 23.98
CA GLU A 350 20.07 -2.39 24.96
C GLU A 350 20.38 -0.88 24.98
N GLY A 351 21.66 -0.51 25.09
CA GLY A 351 22.10 0.87 25.10
C GLY A 351 21.83 1.62 23.79
N VAL A 352 21.95 0.94 22.64
CA VAL A 352 21.60 1.51 21.33
C VAL A 352 20.12 1.89 21.27
N MET A 353 19.23 0.96 21.60
CA MET A 353 17.78 1.22 21.60
C MET A 353 17.38 2.27 22.65
N GLN A 354 18.05 2.32 23.80
CA GLN A 354 17.85 3.39 24.79
C GLN A 354 18.26 4.76 24.23
N GLY A 355 19.31 4.79 23.39
CA GLY A 355 19.75 5.98 22.68
C GLY A 355 18.75 6.50 21.64
N TYR A 356 17.80 5.66 21.20
CA TYR A 356 16.68 6.05 20.33
C TYR A 356 15.45 6.53 21.13
N ASP A 357 15.60 6.81 22.43
CA ASP A 357 14.51 7.21 23.34
C ASP A 357 13.36 6.18 23.45
N LEU A 358 13.67 4.89 23.22
CA LEU A 358 12.73 3.79 23.45
C LEU A 358 12.72 3.36 24.93
N ASP A 359 11.56 2.90 25.42
CA ASP A 359 11.51 2.14 26.68
C ASP A 359 12.06 0.74 26.40
N VAL A 360 13.27 0.42 26.85
CA VAL A 360 13.93 -0.84 26.51
C VAL A 360 13.80 -1.84 27.65
N GLN A 361 13.38 -3.06 27.31
CA GLN A 361 13.29 -4.18 28.23
C GLN A 361 14.12 -5.36 27.72
N VAL A 362 14.97 -5.86 28.62
CA VAL A 362 15.78 -7.06 28.42
C VAL A 362 15.05 -8.25 29.06
N HIS A 363 14.29 -8.98 28.24
CA HIS A 363 13.45 -10.09 28.66
C HIS A 363 14.28 -11.36 28.85
N ARG A 364 14.65 -11.66 30.09
CA ARG A 364 15.44 -12.86 30.42
C ARG A 364 14.54 -14.02 30.77
N PHE A 365 14.72 -15.14 30.07
CA PHE A 365 13.96 -16.36 30.28
C PHE A 365 14.87 -17.59 30.24
N GLN A 366 14.36 -18.70 30.77
CA GLN A 366 15.07 -19.98 30.78
C GLN A 366 14.37 -20.97 29.87
N SER A 367 15.09 -21.52 28.90
CA SER A 367 14.65 -22.65 28.09
C SER A 367 15.49 -23.88 28.44
N ASN A 368 14.84 -24.94 28.91
CA ASN A 368 15.49 -26.10 29.51
C ASN A 368 16.48 -25.70 30.63
N THR A 369 17.78 -25.79 30.37
CA THR A 369 18.84 -25.40 31.31
C THR A 369 19.61 -24.16 30.87
N ALA A 370 19.31 -23.60 29.69
CA ALA A 370 20.00 -22.45 29.12
C ALA A 370 19.22 -21.15 29.41
N TRP A 371 19.94 -20.07 29.68
CA TRP A 371 19.40 -18.72 29.71
C TRP A 371 19.46 -18.10 28.32
N ALA A 372 18.36 -17.45 27.94
CA ALA A 372 18.21 -16.69 26.70
C ALA A 372 17.55 -15.33 27.00
N VAL A 373 17.65 -14.42 26.04
CA VAL A 373 17.28 -13.01 26.23
C VAL A 373 16.66 -12.45 24.96
N ASN A 374 15.53 -11.77 25.08
CA ASN A 374 15.07 -10.86 24.02
C ASN A 374 15.39 -9.41 24.42
N ILE A 375 15.77 -8.58 23.46
CA ILE A 375 16.02 -7.15 23.67
C ILE A 375 14.93 -6.41 22.91
N CYS A 376 14.00 -5.78 23.62
CA CYS A 376 12.85 -5.14 23.00
C CYS A 376 12.76 -3.67 23.40
N GLY A 377 12.74 -2.77 22.42
CA GLY A 377 12.42 -1.36 22.58
C GLY A 377 10.96 -1.08 22.29
N TYR A 378 10.30 -0.31 23.16
CA TYR A 378 8.88 0.04 23.07
C TYR A 378 8.72 1.55 22.91
N LYS A 379 7.85 1.96 21.99
CA LYS A 379 7.31 3.32 21.94
C LYS A 379 5.80 3.27 22.02
N THR A 380 5.24 3.78 23.12
CA THR A 380 3.80 3.71 23.41
C THR A 380 2.97 4.45 22.36
N GLY A 381 1.94 3.78 21.84
CA GLY A 381 0.99 4.35 20.89
C GLY A 381 0.10 5.41 21.52
N THR A 382 -0.30 6.39 20.72
CA THR A 382 -1.10 7.55 21.18
C THR A 382 -2.60 7.28 21.20
N VAL A 383 -3.08 6.27 20.48
CA VAL A 383 -4.52 5.96 20.34
C VAL A 383 -4.86 4.58 20.91
N TYR A 384 -4.05 3.57 20.55
CA TYR A 384 -4.22 2.18 20.93
C TYR A 384 -2.92 1.67 21.60
N PRO A 385 -2.60 2.12 22.83
CA PRO A 385 -1.36 1.74 23.51
C PRO A 385 -1.25 0.24 23.81
N ASP A 386 -2.39 -0.46 23.91
CA ASP A 386 -2.45 -1.90 24.16
C ASP A 386 -2.53 -2.74 22.86
N GLU A 387 -2.53 -2.09 21.68
CA GLU A 387 -2.36 -2.75 20.39
C GLU A 387 -0.92 -2.56 19.92
N TRP A 388 -0.19 -3.66 19.77
CA TRP A 388 1.24 -3.67 19.46
C TRP A 388 1.47 -4.05 18.01
N LEU A 389 2.29 -3.26 17.31
CA LEU A 389 2.79 -3.61 15.99
C LEU A 389 4.30 -3.82 16.09
N VAL A 390 4.74 -5.02 15.74
CA VAL A 390 6.03 -5.55 16.16
C VAL A 390 6.94 -5.76 14.95
N PHE A 391 8.13 -5.18 14.97
CA PHE A 391 9.26 -5.56 14.13
C PHE A 391 10.12 -6.56 14.87
N GLY A 392 10.58 -7.60 14.16
CA GLY A 392 11.43 -8.62 14.75
C GLY A 392 12.49 -9.15 13.79
N ALA A 393 13.66 -9.40 14.36
CA ALA A 393 14.75 -10.15 13.77
C ALA A 393 15.45 -10.88 14.91
N HIS A 394 16.06 -12.03 14.66
CA HIS A 394 16.87 -12.66 15.70
C HIS A 394 18.30 -12.10 15.66
N PHE A 395 18.87 -11.91 16.84
CA PHE A 395 20.25 -11.43 16.98
C PHE A 395 21.21 -12.52 17.41
N ASP A 396 20.71 -13.67 17.87
CA ASP A 396 21.58 -14.83 18.00
C ASP A 396 22.03 -15.33 16.64
N ILE A 397 23.05 -16.16 16.66
CA ILE A 397 23.65 -16.77 15.49
C ILE A 397 23.75 -18.27 15.73
N ALA A 398 23.73 -19.07 14.66
CA ALA A 398 23.87 -20.52 14.73
C ALA A 398 25.08 -20.92 15.61
N PRO A 399 24.87 -21.65 16.72
CA PRO A 399 25.96 -22.04 17.61
C PRO A 399 26.89 -23.05 16.93
N PRO A 400 28.18 -23.08 17.29
CA PRO A 400 29.07 -24.14 16.86
C PRO A 400 28.62 -25.51 17.45
N VAL A 401 27.96 -26.35 16.65
CA VAL A 401 27.49 -27.68 17.08
C VAL A 401 28.59 -28.72 16.89
N ALA A 402 28.76 -29.61 17.89
CA ALA A 402 29.59 -30.80 17.77
C ALA A 402 29.01 -31.76 16.69
N PRO A 403 29.84 -32.43 15.88
CA PRO A 403 29.46 -33.02 14.57
C PRO A 403 28.15 -33.82 14.57
N THR A 404 27.21 -33.38 13.73
CA THR A 404 25.95 -34.07 13.44
C THR A 404 26.22 -35.32 12.58
N PRO A 405 25.69 -36.51 12.91
CA PRO A 405 25.87 -37.70 12.08
C PRO A 405 25.13 -37.59 10.75
N GLY A 406 25.87 -37.37 9.67
CA GLY A 406 25.43 -37.32 8.28
C GLY A 406 26.65 -37.23 7.37
N PRO A 407 26.58 -37.63 6.08
CA PRO A 407 27.76 -37.64 5.23
C PRO A 407 28.17 -36.19 4.93
N ASP A 408 29.27 -35.77 5.55
CA ASP A 408 30.10 -34.60 5.23
C ASP A 408 29.59 -33.19 5.63
N ILE A 409 29.40 -32.89 6.92
CA ILE A 409 29.42 -31.49 7.42
C ILE A 409 30.39 -31.32 8.59
N PRO A 410 31.63 -30.85 8.37
CA PRO A 410 32.48 -30.25 9.39
C PRO A 410 32.12 -28.76 9.58
N GLY A 411 31.73 -28.34 10.80
CA GLY A 411 31.64 -26.91 11.19
C GLY A 411 30.27 -26.23 11.06
N TYR A 412 29.20 -26.84 11.56
CA TYR A 412 27.92 -26.15 11.78
C TYR A 412 28.09 -25.03 12.81
N GLY A 413 27.59 -23.84 12.50
CA GLY A 413 27.66 -22.63 13.32
C GLY A 413 28.57 -21.53 12.74
N THR A 414 28.36 -20.31 13.19
CA THR A 414 29.10 -19.11 12.75
C THR A 414 29.54 -18.27 13.94
N ARG A 415 30.58 -17.44 13.75
CA ARG A 415 30.97 -16.40 14.71
C ARG A 415 30.39 -15.04 14.36
N HIS A 416 30.12 -14.81 13.08
CA HIS A 416 29.73 -13.50 12.53
C HIS A 416 28.22 -13.44 12.33
N GLY A 417 27.66 -14.38 11.57
CA GLY A 417 26.23 -14.39 11.24
C GLY A 417 25.83 -13.15 10.45
N ALA A 418 26.63 -12.78 9.44
CA ALA A 418 26.44 -11.53 8.71
C ALA A 418 25.10 -11.52 7.97
N TYR A 419 24.85 -12.60 7.22
CA TYR A 419 23.58 -12.86 6.58
C TYR A 419 22.52 -13.30 7.58
N ASP A 420 22.90 -14.20 8.50
CA ASP A 420 21.99 -14.87 9.44
C ASP A 420 22.42 -14.67 10.91
N ASN A 421 21.90 -13.65 11.61
CA ASN A 421 20.96 -12.63 11.12
C ASN A 421 21.33 -11.23 11.61
N ALA A 422 22.62 -10.87 11.47
CA ALA A 422 23.07 -9.49 11.64
C ALA A 422 22.35 -8.57 10.66
N ALA A 423 22.13 -8.98 9.40
CA ALA A 423 21.36 -8.20 8.43
C ALA A 423 19.95 -7.82 8.93
N GLY A 424 19.13 -8.78 9.37
CA GLY A 424 17.81 -8.53 9.94
C GLY A 424 17.85 -7.67 11.19
N SER A 425 18.77 -7.97 12.11
CA SER A 425 18.98 -7.15 13.33
C SER A 425 19.32 -5.70 12.98
N SER A 426 20.19 -5.48 12.01
CA SER A 426 20.56 -4.14 11.51
C SER A 426 19.36 -3.41 10.92
N MET A 427 18.51 -4.09 10.14
CA MET A 427 17.29 -3.49 9.61
C MET A 427 16.30 -3.11 10.73
N VAL A 428 16.14 -3.92 11.78
CA VAL A 428 15.33 -3.56 12.95
C VAL A 428 15.91 -2.34 13.67
N LEU A 429 17.23 -2.24 13.83
CA LEU A 429 17.88 -1.09 14.46
C LEU A 429 17.72 0.19 13.63
N SER A 430 17.91 0.10 12.31
CA SER A 430 17.75 1.24 11.38
C SER A 430 16.29 1.71 11.29
N THR A 431 15.32 0.81 11.36
CA THR A 431 13.89 1.22 11.40
C THR A 431 13.51 1.80 12.77
N ALA A 432 14.03 1.24 13.85
CA ALA A 432 13.80 1.72 15.21
C ALA A 432 14.29 3.16 15.40
N SER A 433 15.48 3.49 14.90
CA SER A 433 16.06 4.84 15.07
C SER A 433 15.18 5.93 14.47
N VAL A 434 14.49 5.65 13.37
CA VAL A 434 13.71 6.65 12.63
C VAL A 434 12.25 6.68 13.04
N LEU A 435 11.65 5.52 13.34
CA LEU A 435 10.24 5.42 13.73
C LEU A 435 10.06 5.86 15.18
N ALA A 436 11.09 5.71 16.02
CA ALA A 436 11.09 6.25 17.37
C ALA A 436 10.93 7.78 17.41
N GLU A 437 11.18 8.50 16.32
CA GLU A 437 10.96 9.95 16.23
C GLU A 437 9.49 10.33 15.97
N PHE A 438 8.65 9.39 15.50
CA PHE A 438 7.28 9.64 15.08
C PHE A 438 6.24 9.06 16.04
N ASP A 439 5.15 9.80 16.27
CA ASP A 439 4.02 9.26 17.02
C ASP A 439 3.18 8.34 16.14
N ALA A 440 2.88 7.16 16.69
CA ALA A 440 2.06 6.14 16.06
C ALA A 440 0.70 6.03 16.79
N ARG A 441 -0.29 5.45 16.11
CA ARG A 441 -1.57 5.11 16.75
C ARG A 441 -1.36 3.95 17.72
N ARG A 442 -0.58 2.95 17.31
CA ARG A 442 -0.29 1.72 18.05
C ARG A 442 1.07 1.78 18.73
N THR A 443 1.25 0.94 19.74
CA THR A 443 2.58 0.78 20.35
C THR A 443 3.50 0.10 19.35
N MET A 444 4.62 0.77 19.07
CA MET A 444 5.69 0.20 18.24
C MET A 444 6.60 -0.63 19.12
N VAL A 445 6.89 -1.84 18.68
CA VAL A 445 7.82 -2.73 19.37
C VAL A 445 8.90 -3.16 18.40
N PHE A 446 10.16 -2.93 18.77
CA PHE A 446 11.33 -3.36 18.01
C PHE A 446 12.06 -4.39 18.84
N CYS A 447 12.01 -5.66 18.42
CA CYS A 447 12.57 -6.76 19.19
C CYS A 447 13.68 -7.47 18.44
N LEU A 448 14.78 -7.69 19.15
CA LEU A 448 15.85 -8.59 18.79
C LEU A 448 15.64 -9.91 19.54
N TRP A 449 15.21 -10.94 18.82
CA TRP A 449 14.94 -12.26 19.38
C TRP A 449 16.22 -13.03 19.64
N SER A 450 16.18 -13.95 20.59
CA SER A 450 17.23 -14.92 20.75
C SER A 450 16.74 -16.35 20.64
N SER A 451 17.64 -17.22 20.23
CA SER A 451 17.43 -18.65 20.07
C SER A 451 16.38 -18.99 19.03
N GLU A 452 16.37 -18.24 17.92
CA GLU A 452 15.65 -18.64 16.71
C GLU A 452 16.18 -20.01 16.26
N GLU A 453 17.51 -20.13 16.24
CA GLU A 453 18.28 -21.26 15.71
C GLU A 453 18.10 -22.56 16.51
N GLU A 454 17.81 -22.45 17.81
CA GLU A 454 17.48 -23.59 18.66
C GLU A 454 15.98 -23.92 18.68
N GLY A 455 15.17 -23.24 17.87
CA GLY A 455 13.76 -23.49 17.65
C GLY A 455 12.84 -22.42 18.24
N LEU A 456 13.09 -21.16 17.90
CA LEU A 456 12.22 -20.00 18.15
C LEU A 456 11.97 -19.70 19.64
N TRP A 457 12.93 -19.93 20.53
CA TRP A 457 12.65 -19.83 21.98
C TRP A 457 12.32 -18.40 22.40
N GLY A 458 13.00 -17.41 21.82
CA GLY A 458 12.79 -15.99 22.08
C GLY A 458 11.41 -15.51 21.67
N SER A 459 11.08 -15.62 20.38
CA SER A 459 9.77 -15.20 19.88
C SER A 459 8.62 -15.99 20.50
N ARG A 460 8.76 -17.30 20.75
CA ARG A 460 7.74 -18.08 21.47
C ARG A 460 7.58 -17.63 22.91
N SER A 461 8.67 -17.35 23.62
CA SER A 461 8.58 -16.84 24.99
C SER A 461 7.84 -15.51 25.03
N PHE A 462 8.11 -14.63 24.07
CA PHE A 462 7.45 -13.33 23.97
C PHE A 462 5.96 -13.45 23.63
N ALA A 463 5.63 -14.18 22.55
CA ALA A 463 4.26 -14.32 22.07
C ALA A 463 3.33 -15.01 23.10
N ASN A 464 3.87 -15.93 23.92
CA ASN A 464 3.11 -16.63 24.95
C ASN A 464 3.01 -15.89 26.30
N ASP A 465 3.75 -14.80 26.49
CA ASP A 465 3.81 -14.06 27.76
C ASP A 465 3.55 -12.55 27.56
N LEU A 466 2.61 -12.23 26.67
CA LEU A 466 2.14 -10.85 26.48
C LEU A 466 1.44 -10.34 27.76
N PRO A 467 1.60 -9.04 28.12
CA PRO A 467 0.89 -8.46 29.25
C PRO A 467 -0.64 -8.57 29.13
N ASP A 468 -1.33 -8.68 30.28
CA ASP A 468 -2.79 -8.74 30.31
C ASP A 468 -3.43 -7.56 29.56
N GLY A 469 -4.26 -7.85 28.56
CA GLY A 469 -4.99 -6.85 27.78
C GLY A 469 -4.25 -6.34 26.55
N VAL A 470 -2.97 -6.69 26.38
CA VAL A 470 -2.20 -6.38 25.17
C VAL A 470 -2.54 -7.37 24.05
N THR A 471 -2.65 -6.87 22.83
CA THR A 471 -2.77 -7.66 21.61
C THR A 471 -1.72 -7.24 20.60
N VAL A 472 -1.17 -8.18 19.84
CA VAL A 472 -0.34 -7.88 18.68
C VAL A 472 -1.25 -7.76 17.46
N SER A 473 -1.22 -6.63 16.76
CA SER A 473 -2.05 -6.41 15.57
C SER A 473 -1.43 -7.04 14.34
N ASN A 474 -0.12 -6.87 14.15
CA ASN A 474 0.67 -7.39 13.03
C ASN A 474 2.12 -7.62 13.47
N TYR A 475 2.83 -8.50 12.77
CA TYR A 475 4.25 -8.77 12.97
C TYR A 475 5.03 -8.70 11.66
N LEU A 476 6.14 -7.98 11.66
CA LEU A 476 7.06 -7.81 10.54
C LEU A 476 8.37 -8.56 10.84
N ASN A 477 8.68 -9.61 10.08
CA ASN A 477 9.85 -10.48 10.28
C ASN A 477 10.97 -10.14 9.29
N LEU A 478 12.14 -9.78 9.80
CA LEU A 478 13.34 -9.47 9.02
C LEU A 478 14.38 -10.53 9.30
N ASP A 479 14.50 -11.49 8.39
CA ASP A 479 15.37 -12.64 8.58
C ASP A 479 16.08 -12.98 7.28
N MET A 480 17.41 -13.12 7.32
CA MET A 480 18.18 -13.57 6.16
C MET A 480 17.90 -12.72 4.89
N ALA A 481 17.80 -11.40 4.99
CA ALA A 481 17.58 -10.54 3.82
C ALA A 481 18.90 -9.95 3.28
N GLY A 482 18.95 -9.65 1.97
CA GLY A 482 20.04 -8.89 1.35
C GLY A 482 20.75 -9.57 0.18
N ILE A 483 20.77 -10.91 0.11
CA ILE A 483 21.51 -11.64 -0.93
C ILE A 483 20.64 -12.08 -2.12
N ASN A 484 19.55 -11.36 -2.36
CA ASN A 484 18.52 -11.76 -3.32
C ASN A 484 18.49 -10.81 -4.51
N TYR A 485 17.79 -9.68 -4.36
CA TYR A 485 17.61 -8.66 -5.40
C TYR A 485 18.13 -7.30 -4.92
N PRO A 486 18.89 -6.53 -5.72
CA PRO A 486 19.37 -6.84 -7.08
C PRO A 486 20.54 -7.84 -7.05
N GLY A 487 20.30 -9.07 -7.52
CA GLY A 487 21.23 -10.19 -7.46
C GLY A 487 20.61 -11.44 -8.09
N ASP A 488 21.27 -12.58 -7.96
CA ASP A 488 20.94 -13.81 -8.69
C ASP A 488 19.88 -14.69 -7.99
N TYR A 489 19.09 -14.15 -7.05
CA TYR A 489 18.05 -14.92 -6.36
C TYR A 489 16.76 -14.12 -6.17
N ALA A 490 15.65 -14.84 -6.06
CA ALA A 490 14.34 -14.24 -5.90
C ALA A 490 14.22 -13.56 -4.54
N LEU A 491 13.94 -12.25 -4.48
CA LEU A 491 13.55 -11.61 -3.22
C LEU A 491 12.21 -12.18 -2.77
N SER A 492 12.19 -12.89 -1.64
CA SER A 492 10.98 -13.49 -1.11
C SER A 492 10.31 -12.56 -0.12
N VAL A 493 9.09 -12.14 -0.44
CA VAL A 493 8.16 -11.45 0.47
C VAL A 493 7.09 -12.45 0.85
N TYR A 494 7.25 -13.07 2.01
CA TYR A 494 6.34 -14.10 2.48
C TYR A 494 5.38 -13.55 3.51
N LEU A 495 4.18 -14.13 3.56
CA LEU A 495 3.17 -13.77 4.54
C LEU A 495 2.44 -15.00 5.05
N GLY A 496 1.71 -14.84 6.15
CA GLY A 496 0.93 -15.93 6.72
C GLY A 496 0.06 -15.46 7.90
N PRO A 497 -0.68 -16.39 8.52
CA PRO A 497 -0.68 -17.84 8.25
C PRO A 497 -1.35 -18.25 6.93
N ASP A 498 -0.87 -19.33 6.31
CA ASP A 498 -1.52 -20.04 5.20
C ASP A 498 -2.45 -21.14 5.77
N GLY A 499 -3.71 -21.16 5.36
CA GLY A 499 -4.71 -22.12 5.82
C GLY A 499 -5.04 -23.22 4.82
N SER A 500 -4.96 -22.92 3.52
CA SER A 500 -5.50 -23.76 2.46
C SER A 500 -4.48 -24.24 1.44
N GLU A 501 -3.35 -23.55 1.26
CA GLU A 501 -2.35 -23.74 0.19
C GLU A 501 -2.93 -23.68 -1.25
N GLU A 502 -4.25 -23.47 -1.41
CA GLU A 502 -4.98 -23.53 -2.68
C GLU A 502 -5.44 -22.14 -3.17
N ALA A 503 -5.51 -21.17 -2.25
CA ALA A 503 -5.87 -19.78 -2.51
C ALA A 503 -5.05 -18.86 -1.60
N ILE A 504 -5.04 -17.56 -1.92
CA ILE A 504 -4.50 -16.53 -1.04
C ILE A 504 -5.52 -16.30 0.08
N ASP A 505 -5.21 -16.76 1.29
CA ASP A 505 -6.04 -16.68 2.48
C ASP A 505 -5.96 -15.31 3.17
N GLN A 506 -4.81 -14.63 3.11
CA GLN A 506 -4.52 -13.32 3.70
C GLN A 506 -4.53 -12.23 2.60
N THR A 507 -5.67 -12.04 1.95
CA THR A 507 -5.80 -11.17 0.78
C THR A 507 -5.41 -9.72 1.06
N GLY A 508 -5.73 -9.19 2.24
CA GLY A 508 -5.36 -7.85 2.67
C GLY A 508 -3.84 -7.67 2.78
N MET A 509 -3.14 -8.65 3.35
CA MET A 509 -1.68 -8.60 3.50
C MET A 509 -0.98 -8.75 2.15
N PHE A 510 -1.46 -9.69 1.32
CA PHE A 510 -0.92 -9.94 -0.02
C PHE A 510 -1.02 -8.70 -0.91
N HIS A 511 -2.20 -8.09 -1.00
CA HIS A 511 -2.37 -6.89 -1.82
C HIS A 511 -1.70 -5.65 -1.23
N LEU A 512 -1.51 -5.58 0.09
CA LEU A 512 -0.68 -4.53 0.69
C LEU A 512 0.79 -4.67 0.25
N ALA A 513 1.33 -5.89 0.28
CA ALA A 513 2.68 -6.15 -0.19
C ALA A 513 2.82 -5.77 -1.67
N GLU A 514 1.89 -6.19 -2.53
CA GLU A 514 1.87 -5.78 -3.94
C GLU A 514 1.79 -4.26 -4.11
N TRP A 515 0.87 -3.61 -3.38
CA TRP A 515 0.63 -2.17 -3.45
C TRP A 515 1.90 -1.36 -3.19
N ILE A 516 2.68 -1.77 -2.18
CA ILE A 516 3.96 -1.13 -1.84
C ILE A 516 5.01 -1.46 -2.91
N GLY A 517 5.19 -2.75 -3.22
CA GLY A 517 6.24 -3.23 -4.13
C GLY A 517 6.15 -2.64 -5.53
N ALA A 518 4.95 -2.63 -6.08
CA ALA A 518 4.70 -2.21 -7.46
C ALA A 518 5.00 -0.72 -7.70
N ASP A 519 4.82 0.13 -6.68
CA ASP A 519 4.85 1.58 -6.84
C ASP A 519 5.96 2.27 -6.06
N ALA A 520 6.20 1.91 -4.80
CA ALA A 520 7.26 2.52 -4.01
C ALA A 520 8.66 2.17 -4.55
N PHE A 521 8.77 0.96 -5.14
CA PHE A 521 10.03 0.39 -5.64
C PHE A 521 10.06 0.14 -7.14
N ASP A 522 8.95 0.37 -7.84
CA ASP A 522 8.78 0.07 -9.27
C ASP A 522 9.09 -1.40 -9.63
N LEU A 523 8.67 -2.34 -8.78
CA LEU A 523 8.99 -3.78 -8.91
C LEU A 523 7.92 -4.59 -9.63
N SER A 524 6.96 -3.94 -10.31
CA SER A 524 5.82 -4.60 -10.95
C SER A 524 6.27 -5.72 -11.93
N TYR A 525 7.36 -5.48 -12.67
CA TYR A 525 7.92 -6.47 -13.61
C TYR A 525 8.49 -7.70 -12.89
N GLN A 526 9.28 -7.49 -11.84
CA GLN A 526 9.91 -8.54 -11.04
C GLN A 526 8.87 -9.36 -10.29
N MET A 527 7.81 -8.71 -9.81
CA MET A 527 6.68 -9.33 -9.12
C MET A 527 5.89 -10.27 -10.01
N GLU A 528 5.60 -9.89 -11.26
CA GLU A 528 4.90 -10.76 -12.21
C GLU A 528 5.72 -12.01 -12.56
N ARG A 529 7.06 -11.87 -12.64
CA ARG A 529 7.96 -13.03 -12.79
C ARG A 529 7.91 -13.93 -11.55
N GLY A 530 8.00 -13.36 -10.35
CA GLY A 530 7.92 -14.13 -9.11
C GLY A 530 6.60 -14.87 -8.93
N ARG A 531 5.47 -14.24 -9.31
CA ARG A 531 4.16 -14.89 -9.36
C ARG A 531 4.16 -16.10 -10.30
N THR A 532 4.79 -15.98 -11.47
CA THR A 532 4.92 -17.09 -12.43
C THR A 532 5.72 -18.25 -11.85
N GLU A 533 6.87 -17.97 -11.23
CA GLU A 533 7.73 -18.98 -10.63
C GLU A 533 7.08 -19.66 -9.42
N TRP A 534 6.43 -18.88 -8.55
CA TRP A 534 5.65 -19.38 -7.42
C TRP A 534 4.55 -20.36 -7.87
N LEU A 535 3.73 -19.97 -8.85
CA LEU A 535 2.65 -20.82 -9.36
C LEU A 535 3.15 -22.09 -10.06
N ALA A 536 4.38 -22.06 -10.59
CA ALA A 536 4.95 -23.21 -11.28
C ALA A 536 5.52 -24.25 -10.31
N ALA A 537 6.14 -23.81 -9.21
CA ALA A 537 7.02 -24.69 -8.44
C ALA A 537 6.97 -24.51 -6.91
N GLY A 538 6.22 -23.52 -6.41
CA GLY A 538 6.04 -23.25 -4.97
C GLY A 538 7.28 -22.63 -4.32
N GLU A 539 7.37 -22.77 -3.00
CA GLU A 539 8.34 -22.07 -2.15
C GLU A 539 9.78 -22.57 -2.31
N THR A 540 9.99 -23.88 -2.22
CA THR A 540 11.34 -24.47 -2.14
C THR A 540 12.30 -24.01 -3.26
N PRO A 541 11.87 -23.94 -4.53
CA PRO A 541 12.71 -23.45 -5.62
C PRO A 541 13.20 -22.01 -5.45
N LEU A 542 12.41 -21.13 -4.83
CA LEU A 542 12.76 -19.72 -4.61
C LEU A 542 13.99 -19.56 -3.70
N TRP A 543 14.31 -20.56 -2.88
CA TRP A 543 15.47 -20.57 -1.98
C TRP A 543 16.68 -21.35 -2.49
N GLN A 544 16.51 -22.09 -3.59
CA GLN A 544 17.50 -23.04 -4.12
C GLN A 544 18.05 -22.62 -5.47
N ASN A 545 17.19 -22.05 -6.32
CA ASN A 545 17.53 -21.75 -7.69
C ASN A 545 17.95 -20.30 -7.83
N GLN A 546 18.83 -20.06 -8.81
CA GLN A 546 19.14 -18.72 -9.24
C GLN A 546 18.03 -18.16 -10.13
N TYR A 547 17.75 -16.88 -9.94
CA TYR A 547 16.76 -16.11 -10.67
C TYR A 547 17.35 -14.76 -11.08
N GLU A 548 16.92 -14.26 -12.22
CA GLU A 548 17.29 -12.91 -12.68
C GLU A 548 16.05 -12.02 -12.55
N ASP A 549 16.12 -10.90 -11.83
CA ASP A 549 15.02 -9.94 -11.67
C ASP A 549 13.70 -10.57 -11.20
N VAL A 550 13.73 -11.26 -10.06
CA VAL A 550 12.54 -11.91 -9.49
C VAL A 550 12.27 -11.41 -8.07
N VAL A 551 11.03 -10.98 -7.85
CA VAL A 551 10.47 -10.69 -6.52
C VAL A 551 9.24 -11.56 -6.37
N ALA A 552 9.23 -12.47 -5.42
CA ALA A 552 8.12 -13.39 -5.20
C ALA A 552 7.35 -12.97 -3.95
N ILE A 553 6.07 -12.63 -4.12
CA ILE A 553 5.14 -12.40 -3.02
C ILE A 553 4.24 -13.63 -2.92
N TYR A 554 4.20 -14.27 -1.75
CA TYR A 554 3.46 -15.51 -1.55
C TYR A 554 3.08 -15.75 -0.09
N GLU A 555 2.06 -16.57 0.13
CA GLU A 555 1.75 -17.11 1.44
C GLU A 555 2.66 -18.29 1.69
N SER A 556 3.42 -18.25 2.79
CA SER A 556 4.35 -19.34 3.08
C SER A 556 3.59 -20.52 3.68
N PRO A 557 3.62 -21.70 3.04
CA PRO A 557 3.11 -22.93 3.63
C PRO A 557 4.02 -23.43 4.77
N THR A 558 5.20 -22.82 4.96
CA THR A 558 6.15 -23.24 5.98
C THR A 558 6.52 -22.11 6.93
N ALA A 559 5.94 -22.11 8.13
CA ALA A 559 6.31 -21.18 9.19
C ALA A 559 7.64 -21.62 9.85
N ARG A 560 8.77 -21.10 9.36
CA ARG A 560 10.13 -21.58 9.69
C ARG A 560 11.01 -20.63 10.51
N SER A 561 10.55 -19.41 10.76
CA SER A 561 11.28 -18.39 11.54
C SER A 561 10.35 -17.78 12.59
N ASP A 562 10.79 -16.72 13.28
CA ASP A 562 10.11 -16.13 14.44
C ASP A 562 8.65 -15.72 14.20
N HIS A 563 8.27 -15.46 12.94
CA HIS A 563 6.88 -15.20 12.55
C HIS A 563 5.93 -16.34 12.91
N GLN A 564 6.40 -17.59 12.98
CA GLN A 564 5.58 -18.72 13.41
C GLN A 564 4.97 -18.48 14.79
N SER A 565 5.77 -17.96 15.73
CA SER A 565 5.33 -17.69 17.10
C SER A 565 4.15 -16.71 17.17
N PHE A 566 4.08 -15.78 16.22
CA PHE A 566 3.00 -14.81 16.10
C PHE A 566 1.78 -15.38 15.36
N GLN A 567 2.01 -16.16 14.31
CA GLN A 567 0.92 -16.90 13.64
C GLN A 567 0.20 -17.85 14.60
N ASP A 568 0.93 -18.51 15.51
CA ASP A 568 0.38 -19.41 16.53
C ASP A 568 -0.60 -18.73 17.50
N ILE A 569 -0.47 -17.40 17.70
CA ILE A 569 -1.40 -16.59 18.50
C ILE A 569 -2.42 -15.83 17.64
N GLY A 570 -2.53 -16.17 16.35
CA GLY A 570 -3.54 -15.65 15.43
C GLY A 570 -3.18 -14.31 14.78
N VAL A 571 -1.91 -13.92 14.73
CA VAL A 571 -1.45 -12.66 14.14
C VAL A 571 -1.09 -12.84 12.67
N ALA A 572 -1.53 -11.92 11.81
CA ALA A 572 -1.08 -11.86 10.42
C ALA A 572 0.36 -11.32 10.36
N THR A 573 1.23 -12.02 9.65
CA THR A 573 2.66 -11.74 9.57
C THR A 573 3.09 -11.43 8.14
N LEU A 574 4.02 -10.51 7.98
CA LEU A 574 4.72 -10.23 6.73
C LEU A 574 6.22 -10.32 6.99
N GLY A 575 6.98 -10.89 6.08
CA GLY A 575 8.42 -10.96 6.24
C GLY A 575 9.18 -11.02 4.93
N TRP A 576 10.48 -10.83 5.06
CA TRP A 576 11.45 -10.91 3.97
C TRP A 576 12.48 -11.94 4.35
N ASN A 577 12.65 -12.95 3.48
CA ASN A 577 13.58 -14.05 3.70
C ASN A 577 14.49 -14.18 2.48
N GLY A 578 15.65 -14.76 2.73
CA GLY A 578 16.63 -15.02 1.73
C GLY A 578 16.71 -16.48 1.29
N VAL A 579 17.88 -16.76 0.78
CA VAL A 579 18.33 -18.02 0.22
C VAL A 579 18.85 -18.92 1.35
N VAL A 580 18.24 -20.10 1.53
CA VAL A 580 18.71 -21.09 2.52
C VAL A 580 19.75 -22.00 1.88
N ASP A 581 19.30 -22.85 0.95
CA ASP A 581 20.13 -23.88 0.31
C ASP A 581 21.03 -23.31 -0.81
N GLY A 582 20.65 -22.19 -1.40
CA GLY A 582 21.45 -21.54 -2.44
C GLY A 582 22.66 -20.76 -1.89
N TYR A 583 22.68 -20.34 -0.62
CA TYR A 583 23.80 -19.64 0.00
C TYR A 583 24.75 -20.63 0.71
N PRO A 584 25.94 -20.93 0.18
CA PRO A 584 26.77 -22.03 0.71
C PRO A 584 27.35 -21.79 2.10
N CYS A 585 27.27 -20.57 2.61
CA CYS A 585 27.79 -20.15 3.90
C CYS A 585 26.73 -20.04 5.00
N TYR A 586 25.45 -20.27 4.69
CA TYR A 586 24.40 -20.40 5.69
C TYR A 586 24.81 -21.39 6.80
N HIS A 587 24.69 -20.97 8.06
CA HIS A 587 25.12 -21.70 9.27
C HIS A 587 26.59 -22.13 9.29
N ARG A 588 27.50 -21.33 8.71
CA ARG A 588 28.94 -21.64 8.67
C ARG A 588 29.81 -20.43 8.98
N ASN A 589 31.04 -20.67 9.41
CA ASN A 589 32.05 -19.61 9.67
C ASN A 589 32.41 -18.71 8.48
N CYS A 590 32.02 -19.07 7.25
CA CYS A 590 32.18 -18.20 6.09
C CYS A 590 31.01 -17.23 5.89
N ASP A 591 30.00 -17.23 6.77
CA ASP A 591 28.93 -16.23 6.78
C ASP A 591 29.46 -14.89 7.30
N GLN A 592 30.22 -14.21 6.45
CA GLN A 592 30.88 -12.93 6.70
C GLN A 592 30.39 -11.91 5.68
N LEU A 593 30.43 -10.63 6.04
CA LEU A 593 30.06 -9.54 5.13
C LEU A 593 30.83 -9.63 3.80
N SER A 594 32.15 -9.84 3.85
CA SER A 594 32.99 -10.03 2.66
C SER A 594 32.53 -11.17 1.74
N THR A 595 31.99 -12.24 2.32
CA THR A 595 31.45 -13.36 1.54
C THR A 595 30.11 -13.00 0.91
N MET A 596 29.27 -12.22 1.60
CA MET A 596 28.05 -11.67 1.02
C MET A 596 28.37 -10.72 -0.14
N GLU A 597 29.37 -9.85 0.00
CA GLU A 597 29.83 -8.95 -1.06
C GLU A 597 30.30 -9.74 -2.28
N GLU A 598 31.18 -10.73 -2.09
CA GLU A 598 31.63 -11.60 -3.19
C GLU A 598 30.45 -12.31 -3.87
N TYR A 599 29.44 -12.71 -3.09
CA TYR A 599 28.26 -13.42 -3.57
C TYR A 599 27.28 -12.52 -4.34
N MET A 600 27.25 -11.23 -4.02
CA MET A 600 26.32 -10.25 -4.61
C MET A 600 26.89 -9.47 -5.79
N VAL A 601 28.08 -9.81 -6.29
CA VAL A 601 28.62 -9.18 -7.51
C VAL A 601 27.76 -9.55 -8.72
N THR A 602 27.33 -8.55 -9.48
CA THR A 602 26.66 -8.72 -10.78
C THR A 602 27.50 -8.11 -11.90
N ASP A 603 27.06 -8.27 -13.16
CA ASP A 603 27.76 -7.68 -14.30
C ASP A 603 27.76 -6.13 -14.27
N ASP A 604 26.79 -5.53 -13.57
CA ASP A 604 26.53 -4.08 -13.60
C ASP A 604 26.89 -3.35 -12.29
N ALA A 605 27.12 -4.06 -11.18
CA ALA A 605 27.37 -3.45 -9.87
C ALA A 605 28.27 -4.33 -8.96
N THR A 606 28.93 -3.68 -8.00
CA THR A 606 29.70 -4.35 -6.95
C THR A 606 28.77 -5.07 -5.97
N GLY A 607 29.33 -6.02 -5.22
CA GLY A 607 28.62 -6.70 -4.14
C GLY A 607 28.12 -5.74 -3.06
N GLU A 608 28.97 -4.79 -2.67
CA GLU A 608 28.63 -3.75 -1.70
C GLU A 608 27.43 -2.92 -2.16
N ALA A 609 27.46 -2.39 -3.39
CA ALA A 609 26.36 -1.62 -3.96
C ALA A 609 25.06 -2.44 -4.01
N ASN A 610 25.13 -3.70 -4.44
CA ASN A 610 23.96 -4.58 -4.50
C ASN A 610 23.39 -4.91 -3.12
N LEU A 611 24.23 -5.16 -2.11
CA LEU A 611 23.80 -5.36 -0.72
C LEU A 611 23.10 -4.12 -0.17
N VAL A 612 23.71 -2.94 -0.34
CA VAL A 612 23.14 -1.65 0.06
C VAL A 612 21.76 -1.45 -0.58
N HIS A 613 21.63 -1.67 -1.89
CA HIS A 613 20.35 -1.54 -2.58
C HIS A 613 19.31 -2.60 -2.17
N SER A 614 19.74 -3.83 -1.88
CA SER A 614 18.84 -4.90 -1.44
C SER A 614 18.26 -4.59 -0.06
N TRP A 615 19.12 -4.20 0.88
CA TRP A 615 18.70 -3.78 2.22
C TRP A 615 17.87 -2.51 2.20
N ASP A 616 18.11 -1.57 1.29
CA ASP A 616 17.24 -0.39 1.11
C ASP A 616 15.81 -0.81 0.74
N ILE A 617 15.64 -1.73 -0.22
CA ILE A 617 14.31 -2.22 -0.63
C ILE A 617 13.59 -2.87 0.55
N VAL A 618 14.24 -3.82 1.23
CA VAL A 618 13.60 -4.59 2.31
C VAL A 618 13.23 -3.68 3.48
N THR A 619 14.15 -2.81 3.90
CA THR A 619 13.94 -1.91 5.03
C THR A 619 12.81 -0.93 4.74
N TRP A 620 12.78 -0.31 3.56
CA TRP A 620 11.67 0.56 3.16
C TRP A 620 10.34 -0.19 3.05
N TRP A 621 10.34 -1.43 2.56
CA TRP A 621 9.12 -2.22 2.43
C TRP A 621 8.50 -2.48 3.82
N ALA A 622 9.34 -2.80 4.80
CA ALA A 622 8.92 -2.97 6.19
C ALA A 622 8.39 -1.66 6.80
N VAL A 623 9.04 -0.52 6.53
CA VAL A 623 8.57 0.80 7.01
C VAL A 623 7.23 1.19 6.38
N TYR A 624 7.05 1.02 5.08
CA TYR A 624 5.76 1.30 4.43
C TYR A 624 4.66 0.38 4.93
N ALA A 625 4.96 -0.92 5.09
CA ALA A 625 4.04 -1.89 5.67
C ALA A 625 3.59 -1.43 7.07
N PHE A 626 4.53 -1.01 7.90
CA PHE A 626 4.26 -0.40 9.21
C PHE A 626 3.33 0.81 9.09
N LEU A 627 3.64 1.79 8.24
CA LEU A 627 2.85 3.03 8.15
C LEU A 627 1.40 2.75 7.69
N HIS A 628 1.20 1.79 6.79
CA HIS A 628 -0.13 1.34 6.39
C HIS A 628 -0.87 0.66 7.55
N MET A 629 -0.22 -0.28 8.23
CA MET A 629 -0.83 -1.07 9.31
C MET A 629 -1.04 -0.26 10.60
N ASP A 630 -0.22 0.76 10.86
CA ASP A 630 -0.46 1.69 11.97
C ASP A 630 -1.77 2.45 11.76
N GLN A 631 -2.10 2.87 10.54
CA GLN A 631 -3.40 3.49 10.28
C GLN A 631 -4.53 2.46 10.27
N THR A 632 -4.37 1.37 9.52
CA THR A 632 -5.39 0.31 9.37
C THR A 632 -4.72 -1.07 9.46
N PRO A 633 -4.82 -1.76 10.61
CA PRO A 633 -4.26 -3.09 10.77
C PRO A 633 -4.82 -4.07 9.75
N VAL A 634 -4.00 -5.02 9.37
CA VAL A 634 -4.42 -6.14 8.54
C VAL A 634 -4.73 -7.31 9.47
N PRO A 635 -6.01 -7.67 9.70
CA PRO A 635 -6.33 -8.80 10.57
C PRO A 635 -5.86 -10.11 9.94
N ASN A 636 -5.71 -11.15 10.76
CA ASN A 636 -5.68 -12.51 10.25
C ASN A 636 -7.04 -12.87 9.66
N GLU A 637 -7.06 -13.30 8.40
CA GLU A 637 -8.27 -13.58 7.61
C GLU A 637 -8.78 -15.04 7.71
N LEU A 638 -8.14 -15.88 8.53
CA LEU A 638 -8.51 -17.30 8.76
C LEU A 638 -9.52 -17.55 9.88
#